data_AF-A0A9D4T677-F1
#
_entry.id   AF-A0A9D4T677-F1
#
_cell.length_a   1.000
_cell.length_b   1.000
_cell.length_c   1.000
_cell.angle_alpha   90.00
_cell.angle_beta   90.00
_cell.angle_gamma   90.00
#
_symmetry.space_group_name_H-M   'P 1'
#
loop_
_entity.id
_entity.type
_entity.pdbx_description
1 polymer ?
#
loop_
_entity_poly.entity_id
_entity_poly.type
_entity_poly.pdbx_seq_one_letter_code
_entity_poly.pdbx_strand_id
1 'polypeptide(L)'
;MLEMSTAYLPVNQNWERYLKEADSVYEDYQQELKQMLTSIANSACRLLHGEAYKKDPWLWDLDWTVQSIRIKKAPTASEVTSKSTKVTKASSKKRLARASEAEAGNGASCETVVSPNSANSSQKLMEGSLDHNSPVPTEKELLMQVQHIFDTSKLLYKVQPFMPGYPAWYRDFCSKPPAKPEDNPDWAPGPYLISTQMRSVPKLLRLKWDGYPVHYDEKHGWGYLVPNVESDGTVSISAAVEEEAEQGAKKPKFPLAEFLKVCGYQRCPVENSDTDAMWQKLERIPEEGARELWQKILGEKTDSPRLEENADTDIGIEGCSFFRLPHKDGPHKRVGNPLAKDFLPKITDGTLQSSDNSEANQVLSLSKMISYWKNARDRIMGQMVVWFDSDELPGTVEADERTDNGVILPRIIPAGTVTRRSVETTWLTASNAYKDRVGSELKCMIQAPKGYHVVGADVDSQELWIAAIFADAHFAGMHGCTAFGWMTLQGNKAAGTDMHSRIAQSVGISRDQAKIINYARIYGAGLPFAQRLFMQFNHRLSSQEAASKAKMMYAQTKGVRVHGGENVGRQNVRVQGARKVWSGGSESHMFNKLEEIANSKVPRTPVLGCCISRALEPAAVNTNFFNSRINWVVQSSAVDYLHLMLVTMRWLMEDFAIRGRFGVSIHDEVRFLVASEDRYRAALALQVTNMLTRSFFAWRLGMRDLPQSVAFFSSVEVDTVLRKEVDMDCVTPSNPQGLKEGYGIPPGEALDIYAVLEKTKGGRLSPEAESA
;
A
#
# COMPACT_ATOMS: atom_id res chain seq x y z
N MET A 1 -20.62 -26.61 -0.52
CA MET A 1 -19.76 -26.89 -1.69
C MET A 1 -20.52 -26.90 -3.01
N LEU A 2 -21.50 -27.79 -3.23
CA LEU A 2 -22.27 -27.81 -4.49
C LEU A 2 -22.94 -26.47 -4.81
N GLU A 3 -23.59 -25.85 -3.82
CA GLU A 3 -24.14 -24.50 -3.96
C GLU A 3 -23.10 -23.43 -4.29
N MET A 4 -21.87 -23.60 -3.77
CA MET A 4 -20.81 -22.62 -4.02
C MET A 4 -20.28 -22.71 -5.45
N SER A 5 -20.34 -23.88 -6.08
CA SER A 5 -19.94 -24.06 -7.48
C SER A 5 -20.97 -23.52 -8.49
N THR A 6 -22.19 -23.23 -8.06
CA THR A 6 -23.27 -22.69 -8.90
C THR A 6 -23.43 -21.18 -8.72
N ALA A 7 -22.44 -20.51 -8.12
CA ALA A 7 -22.41 -19.07 -7.94
C ALA A 7 -22.34 -18.32 -9.27
N TYR A 8 -23.06 -17.22 -9.35
CA TYR A 8 -23.06 -16.30 -10.48
C TYR A 8 -23.44 -14.91 -9.97
N LEU A 9 -23.01 -13.88 -10.70
CA LEU A 9 -23.17 -12.49 -10.29
C LEU A 9 -23.88 -11.72 -11.40
N PRO A 10 -25.09 -11.19 -11.16
CA PRO A 10 -25.80 -10.42 -12.18
C PRO A 10 -25.14 -9.07 -12.41
N VAL A 11 -25.10 -8.65 -13.67
CA VAL A 11 -24.60 -7.36 -14.13
C VAL A 11 -25.52 -6.81 -15.22
N ASN A 12 -25.36 -5.53 -15.51
CA ASN A 12 -26.04 -4.86 -16.63
C ASN A 12 -25.04 -3.95 -17.37
N GLN A 13 -25.52 -3.13 -18.30
CA GLN A 13 -24.67 -2.21 -19.08
C GLN A 13 -23.75 -1.30 -18.24
N ASN A 14 -24.08 -1.09 -16.96
CA ASN A 14 -23.23 -0.34 -16.03
C ASN A 14 -21.87 -1.00 -15.81
N TRP A 15 -21.74 -2.31 -16.04
CA TRP A 15 -20.46 -3.01 -15.96
C TRP A 15 -19.46 -2.45 -16.96
N GLU A 16 -19.84 -2.32 -18.24
CA GLU A 16 -18.96 -1.78 -19.28
C GLU A 16 -18.67 -0.29 -19.06
N ARG A 17 -19.68 0.46 -18.61
CA ARG A 17 -19.54 1.86 -18.19
C ARG A 17 -18.48 1.99 -17.10
N TYR A 18 -18.58 1.20 -16.04
CA TYR A 18 -17.62 1.20 -14.94
C TYR A 18 -16.20 0.86 -15.39
N LEU A 19 -16.04 -0.17 -16.23
CA LEU A 19 -14.71 -0.53 -16.74
C LEU A 19 -14.09 0.63 -17.51
N LYS A 20 -14.87 1.30 -18.36
CA LYS A 20 -14.40 2.43 -19.16
C LYS A 20 -14.09 3.67 -18.30
N GLU A 21 -14.98 4.01 -17.37
CA GLU A 21 -14.79 5.17 -16.48
C GLU A 21 -13.61 4.96 -15.53
N ALA A 22 -13.50 3.78 -14.92
CA ALA A 22 -12.39 3.46 -14.03
C ALA A 22 -11.04 3.44 -14.76
N ASP A 23 -11.00 2.94 -15.99
CA ASP A 23 -9.78 2.92 -16.78
C ASP A 23 -9.39 4.32 -17.28
N SER A 24 -10.36 5.11 -17.75
CA SER A 24 -10.12 6.49 -18.18
C SER A 24 -9.58 7.35 -17.03
N VAL A 25 -10.22 7.29 -15.85
CA VAL A 25 -9.75 8.06 -14.68
C VAL A 25 -8.37 7.60 -14.21
N TYR A 26 -8.09 6.31 -14.31
CA TYR A 26 -6.75 5.78 -14.04
C TYR A 26 -5.71 6.33 -15.03
N GLU A 27 -6.01 6.34 -16.33
CA GLU A 27 -5.12 6.89 -17.36
C GLU A 27 -4.88 8.38 -17.17
N ASP A 28 -5.92 9.15 -16.86
CA ASP A 28 -5.83 10.59 -16.57
C ASP A 28 -4.91 10.84 -15.37
N TYR A 29 -5.14 10.15 -14.24
CA TYR A 29 -4.30 10.27 -13.05
C TYR A 29 -2.87 9.80 -13.29
N GLN A 30 -2.68 8.76 -14.11
CA GLN A 30 -1.35 8.28 -14.48
C GLN A 30 -0.63 9.32 -15.36
N GLN A 31 -1.34 9.99 -16.27
CA GLN A 31 -0.79 11.03 -17.11
C GLN A 31 -0.44 12.28 -16.29
N GLU A 32 -1.34 12.73 -15.42
CA GLU A 32 -1.09 13.83 -14.48
C GLU A 32 0.14 13.55 -13.61
N LEU A 33 0.20 12.36 -13.00
CA LEU A 33 1.34 11.93 -12.21
C LEU A 33 2.65 11.98 -13.01
N LYS A 34 2.65 11.53 -14.28
CA LYS A 34 3.83 11.60 -15.17
C LYS A 34 4.21 13.04 -15.51
N GLN A 35 3.24 13.92 -15.76
CA GLN A 35 3.49 15.33 -16.05
C GLN A 35 4.10 16.05 -14.85
N MET A 36 3.58 15.79 -13.65
CA MET A 36 4.13 16.35 -12.41
C MET A 36 5.55 15.83 -12.13
N LEU A 37 5.78 14.52 -12.28
CA LEU A 37 7.13 13.96 -12.18
C LEU A 37 8.10 14.57 -13.20
N THR A 38 7.62 14.83 -14.42
CA THR A 38 8.38 15.51 -15.47
C THR A 38 8.71 16.95 -15.07
N SER A 39 7.74 17.71 -14.54
CA SER A 39 7.94 19.07 -14.02
C SER A 39 9.02 19.10 -12.92
N ILE A 40 8.92 18.17 -11.96
CA ILE A 40 9.88 18.04 -10.86
C ILE A 40 11.28 17.70 -11.39
N ALA A 41 11.39 16.75 -12.33
CA ALA A 41 12.67 16.39 -12.95
C ALA A 41 13.29 17.57 -13.74
N ASN A 42 12.48 18.30 -14.52
CA ASN A 42 12.92 19.48 -15.26
C ASN A 42 13.42 20.59 -14.32
N SER A 43 12.70 20.83 -13.23
CA SER A 43 13.07 21.80 -12.21
C SER A 43 14.36 21.40 -11.50
N ALA A 44 14.53 20.12 -11.17
CA ALA A 44 15.76 19.59 -10.58
C ALA A 44 16.95 19.74 -11.53
N CYS A 45 16.79 19.54 -12.84
CA CYS A 45 17.87 19.75 -13.81
C CYS A 45 18.46 21.17 -13.82
N ARG A 46 17.67 22.18 -13.42
CA ARG A 46 18.17 23.56 -13.34
C ARG A 46 19.31 23.69 -12.34
N LEU A 47 19.37 22.83 -11.32
CA LEU A 47 20.42 22.79 -10.29
C LEU A 47 21.81 22.45 -10.84
N LEU A 48 21.92 21.99 -12.10
CA LEU A 48 23.20 21.85 -12.79
C LEU A 48 23.91 23.21 -12.95
N HIS A 49 23.14 24.29 -13.13
CA HIS A 49 23.70 25.64 -13.24
C HIS A 49 24.26 26.10 -11.89
N GLY A 50 25.51 26.54 -11.88
CA GLY A 50 26.20 26.97 -10.65
C GLY A 50 26.49 25.83 -9.67
N GLU A 51 26.42 24.57 -10.12
CA GLU A 51 26.65 23.36 -9.30
C GLU A 51 25.81 23.32 -8.00
N ALA A 52 24.62 23.94 -8.02
CA ALA A 52 23.75 24.05 -6.86
C ALA A 52 23.31 22.70 -6.30
N TYR A 53 23.29 21.65 -7.13
CA TYR A 53 23.00 20.27 -6.70
C TYR A 53 23.97 19.77 -5.62
N LYS A 54 25.20 20.29 -5.53
CA LYS A 54 26.16 19.92 -4.47
C LYS A 54 25.69 20.36 -3.08
N LYS A 55 24.80 21.36 -3.00
CA LYS A 55 24.21 21.85 -1.75
C LYS A 55 22.92 21.12 -1.38
N ASP A 56 22.34 20.32 -2.27
CA ASP A 56 21.06 19.64 -2.06
C ASP A 56 21.26 18.28 -1.35
N PRO A 57 20.71 18.07 -0.14
CA PRO A 57 20.89 16.83 0.63
C PRO A 57 20.34 15.55 -0.02
N TRP A 58 19.43 15.65 -0.99
CA TRP A 58 18.85 14.50 -1.69
C TRP A 58 19.50 14.21 -3.03
N LEU A 59 19.92 15.25 -3.75
CA LEU A 59 20.33 15.13 -5.16
C LEU A 59 21.86 15.14 -5.37
N TRP A 60 22.65 15.41 -4.34
CA TRP A 60 24.12 15.53 -4.43
C TRP A 60 24.82 14.30 -5.01
N ASP A 61 24.30 13.10 -4.75
CA ASP A 61 24.92 11.82 -5.13
C ASP A 61 24.38 11.21 -6.43
N LEU A 62 23.48 11.91 -7.12
CA LEU A 62 23.04 11.50 -8.46
C LEU A 62 24.15 11.67 -9.50
N ASP A 63 24.05 10.94 -10.63
CA ASP A 63 25.02 11.07 -11.72
C ASP A 63 24.76 12.33 -12.55
N TRP A 64 25.43 13.42 -12.18
CA TRP A 64 25.39 14.72 -12.86
C TRP A 64 26.34 14.84 -14.06
N THR A 65 26.95 13.74 -14.54
CA THR A 65 27.85 13.80 -15.69
C THR A 65 27.12 14.22 -16.97
N VAL A 66 27.77 15.08 -17.76
CA VAL A 66 27.18 15.67 -18.98
C VAL A 66 27.99 15.24 -20.21
N GLN A 67 27.29 14.93 -21.30
CA GLN A 67 27.92 14.72 -22.61
C GLN A 67 28.01 16.04 -23.37
N SER A 68 29.21 16.41 -23.81
CA SER A 68 29.43 17.60 -24.64
C SER A 68 29.21 17.30 -26.13
N ILE A 69 28.73 18.30 -26.85
CA ILE A 69 28.65 18.24 -28.32
C ILE A 69 30.08 18.24 -28.87
N ARG A 70 30.43 17.21 -29.63
CA ARG A 70 31.67 17.21 -30.40
C ARG A 70 31.40 17.94 -31.72
N ILE A 71 32.25 18.89 -32.07
CA ILE A 71 32.20 19.63 -33.34
C ILE A 71 33.40 19.20 -34.18
N LYS A 72 33.23 19.05 -35.50
CA LYS A 72 34.34 18.85 -36.43
C LYS A 72 35.14 20.13 -36.49
N LYS A 73 36.48 20.06 -36.38
CA LYS A 73 37.33 21.24 -36.59
C LYS A 73 37.02 21.83 -37.98
N ALA A 74 36.80 23.14 -38.05
CA ALA A 74 36.72 23.83 -39.32
C ALA A 74 38.03 23.55 -40.09
N PRO A 75 37.98 23.30 -41.41
CA PRO A 75 39.20 23.12 -42.18
C PRO A 75 40.04 24.38 -42.02
N THR A 76 41.24 24.24 -41.46
CA THR A 76 42.25 25.30 -41.49
C THR A 76 42.53 25.61 -42.97
N ALA A 77 42.65 26.90 -43.30
CA ALA A 77 42.77 27.41 -44.67
C ALA A 77 43.98 26.88 -45.49
N SER A 78 44.77 25.95 -44.95
CA SER A 78 45.89 25.29 -45.61
C SER A 78 45.52 24.04 -46.43
N GLU A 79 44.27 23.55 -46.42
CA GLU A 79 43.88 22.31 -47.14
C GLU A 79 42.95 22.51 -48.37
N VAL A 80 42.79 23.74 -48.88
CA VAL A 80 41.92 24.00 -50.06
C VAL A 80 42.66 23.96 -51.40
N THR A 81 43.99 23.85 -51.43
CA THR A 81 44.78 23.80 -52.67
C THR A 81 45.21 22.38 -53.05
N SER A 82 44.28 21.44 -53.20
CA SER A 82 44.44 20.34 -54.18
C SER A 82 43.21 19.44 -54.22
N LYS A 83 42.26 19.76 -55.12
CA LYS A 83 41.46 18.78 -55.90
C LYS A 83 40.44 19.52 -56.76
N SER A 84 40.89 19.97 -57.91
CA SER A 84 40.06 20.06 -59.11
C SER A 84 40.69 19.19 -60.19
N THR A 85 39.85 18.62 -61.04
CA THR A 85 40.16 17.75 -62.19
C THR A 85 40.42 16.26 -61.90
N LYS A 86 39.36 15.45 -61.97
CA LYS A 86 39.17 14.47 -63.06
C LYS A 86 37.87 13.67 -62.87
N VAL A 87 36.91 13.92 -63.76
CA VAL A 87 35.85 12.96 -64.12
C VAL A 87 36.42 12.06 -65.21
N THR A 88 36.40 10.73 -65.03
CA THR A 88 35.98 9.76 -66.05
C THR A 88 35.96 8.33 -65.52
N LYS A 89 34.76 7.73 -65.60
CA LYS A 89 34.36 6.33 -65.80
C LYS A 89 35.25 5.17 -65.32
N ALA A 90 34.59 4.38 -64.46
CA ALA A 90 34.36 2.93 -64.53
C ALA A 90 35.53 1.93 -64.35
N SER A 91 35.29 1.08 -63.33
CA SER A 91 35.49 -0.37 -63.27
C SER A 91 36.80 -0.94 -62.68
N SER A 92 36.55 -1.85 -61.73
CA SER A 92 37.28 -3.08 -61.43
C SER A 92 38.57 -3.06 -60.59
N LYS A 93 38.37 -3.58 -59.36
CA LYS A 93 39.09 -4.67 -58.69
C LYS A 93 40.51 -4.46 -58.13
N LYS A 94 40.53 -4.78 -56.83
CA LYS A 94 41.49 -5.63 -56.07
C LYS A 94 42.75 -5.01 -55.45
N ARG A 95 42.67 -4.98 -54.12
CA ARG A 95 43.51 -5.69 -53.12
C ARG A 95 44.96 -5.24 -52.88
N LEU A 96 45.17 -4.98 -51.57
CA LEU A 96 46.36 -5.25 -50.73
C LEU A 96 47.61 -4.40 -51.02
N ALA A 97 48.47 -4.03 -50.08
CA ALA A 97 48.56 -4.21 -48.63
C ALA A 97 49.79 -3.43 -48.13
N ARG A 98 49.87 -3.27 -46.80
CA ARG A 98 51.07 -3.07 -45.94
C ARG A 98 51.77 -1.71 -46.03
N ALA A 99 51.81 -0.97 -44.91
CA ALA A 99 52.76 -1.07 -43.77
C ALA A 99 54.14 -0.53 -44.19
N SER A 100 54.82 0.34 -43.45
CA SER A 100 55.10 0.39 -42.01
C SER A 100 55.72 1.79 -41.71
N GLU A 101 55.60 2.33 -40.49
CA GLU A 101 56.70 2.57 -39.50
C GLU A 101 57.81 3.52 -40.02
N ALA A 102 58.38 4.50 -39.33
CA ALA A 102 58.58 4.81 -37.91
C ALA A 102 59.00 6.32 -37.83
N GLU A 103 58.65 7.07 -36.79
CA GLU A 103 59.48 7.45 -35.63
C GLU A 103 60.35 8.72 -35.75
N ALA A 104 60.36 9.44 -34.62
CA ALA A 104 61.32 10.44 -34.11
C ALA A 104 61.37 11.80 -34.83
N GLY A 105 61.45 12.96 -34.16
CA GLY A 105 61.69 13.28 -32.75
C GLY A 105 62.51 14.59 -32.67
N ASN A 106 62.23 15.41 -31.65
CA ASN A 106 62.92 16.64 -31.22
C ASN A 106 62.85 17.87 -32.15
N GLY A 107 62.80 19.11 -31.66
CA GLY A 107 62.86 19.66 -30.31
C GLY A 107 63.01 21.19 -30.38
N ALA A 108 62.48 21.88 -29.37
CA ALA A 108 62.80 23.23 -28.86
C ALA A 108 63.07 24.41 -29.83
N SER A 109 62.28 25.49 -29.70
CA SER A 109 62.70 26.67 -28.92
C SER A 109 61.63 27.78 -28.91
N CYS A 110 61.64 28.53 -27.82
CA CYS A 110 60.83 29.68 -27.46
C CYS A 110 61.19 30.92 -28.27
N GLU A 111 60.21 31.76 -28.62
CA GLU A 111 60.36 33.22 -28.53
C GLU A 111 58.99 33.91 -28.47
N THR A 112 58.80 34.66 -27.38
CA THR A 112 57.78 35.65 -27.09
C THR A 112 57.77 36.81 -28.09
N VAL A 113 56.63 37.49 -28.27
CA VAL A 113 56.44 38.96 -28.11
C VAL A 113 55.08 39.43 -28.66
N VAL A 114 54.26 39.95 -27.73
CA VAL A 114 53.39 41.14 -27.82
C VAL A 114 51.97 41.04 -28.42
N SER A 115 50.99 41.18 -27.53
CA SER A 115 49.63 41.67 -27.77
C SER A 115 49.61 43.15 -28.18
N PRO A 116 48.49 43.64 -28.74
CA PRO A 116 47.88 44.80 -28.08
C PRO A 116 46.39 44.59 -27.75
N ASN A 117 46.11 44.82 -26.47
CA ASN A 117 44.92 45.43 -25.84
C ASN A 117 43.84 45.96 -26.78
N SER A 118 42.58 45.53 -26.64
CA SER A 118 41.56 45.93 -25.64
C SER A 118 40.88 47.26 -25.97
N ALA A 119 39.55 47.21 -26.13
CA ALA A 119 38.65 48.26 -25.68
C ALA A 119 37.23 47.69 -25.48
N ASN A 120 36.83 47.59 -24.22
CA ASN A 120 35.43 47.52 -23.77
C ASN A 120 34.75 48.88 -24.00
N SER A 121 33.46 48.87 -24.34
CA SER A 121 32.54 49.94 -23.93
C SER A 121 31.09 49.43 -23.83
N SER A 122 30.72 49.18 -22.58
CA SER A 122 29.47 49.53 -21.87
C SER A 122 28.17 49.70 -22.68
N GLN A 123 27.20 48.85 -22.33
CA GLN A 123 25.77 49.03 -22.57
C GLN A 123 25.27 50.36 -21.97
N LYS A 124 24.56 51.12 -22.80
CA LYS A 124 23.76 52.27 -22.40
C LYS A 124 22.30 51.85 -22.50
N LEU A 125 21.59 51.91 -21.37
CA LEU A 125 20.13 51.88 -21.30
C LEU A 125 19.58 53.04 -22.14
N MET A 126 18.67 52.74 -23.06
CA MET A 126 17.86 53.75 -23.74
C MET A 126 16.42 53.25 -23.78
N GLU A 127 15.58 53.91 -22.99
CA GLU A 127 14.13 53.92 -23.15
C GLU A 127 13.79 54.43 -24.56
N GLY A 128 12.89 53.74 -25.24
CA GLY A 128 12.43 54.08 -26.58
C GLY A 128 10.95 53.75 -26.72
N SER A 129 10.18 54.79 -26.95
CA SER A 129 8.74 54.83 -27.22
C SER A 129 8.29 53.84 -28.29
N LEU A 130 7.07 53.30 -28.10
CA LEU A 130 6.32 52.51 -29.07
C LEU A 130 5.98 53.34 -30.31
N ASP A 131 6.81 53.23 -31.35
CA ASP A 131 6.42 53.60 -32.72
C ASP A 131 5.84 52.36 -33.42
N HIS A 132 4.52 52.31 -33.53
CA HIS A 132 3.80 51.39 -34.41
C HIS A 132 3.95 51.86 -35.87
N ASN A 133 5.03 51.47 -36.55
CA ASN A 133 5.10 51.29 -38.01
C ASN A 133 6.49 50.84 -38.52
N SER A 134 6.98 49.68 -38.06
CA SER A 134 8.04 48.96 -38.78
C SER A 134 7.44 47.86 -39.66
N PRO A 135 7.86 47.73 -40.94
CA PRO A 135 7.36 46.65 -41.79
C PRO A 135 7.79 45.30 -41.20
N VAL A 136 6.84 44.38 -41.09
CA VAL A 136 7.10 42.99 -40.65
C VAL A 136 8.18 42.39 -41.57
N PRO A 137 9.34 41.95 -41.04
CA PRO A 137 10.42 41.43 -41.88
C PRO A 137 9.92 40.22 -42.65
N THR A 138 10.24 40.18 -43.95
CA THR A 138 9.80 39.10 -44.83
C THR A 138 10.48 37.80 -44.40
N GLU A 139 9.80 36.64 -44.51
CA GLU A 139 10.35 35.32 -44.13
C GLU A 139 11.78 35.07 -44.67
N LYS A 140 12.06 35.61 -45.86
CA LYS A 140 13.36 35.58 -46.53
C LYS A 140 14.46 36.37 -45.82
N GLU A 141 14.13 37.51 -45.23
CA GLU A 141 15.06 38.37 -44.48
C GLU A 141 15.40 37.73 -43.12
N LEU A 142 14.40 37.14 -42.47
CA LEU A 142 14.59 36.34 -41.26
C LEU A 142 15.49 35.13 -41.55
N LEU A 143 15.23 34.40 -42.64
CA LEU A 143 16.07 33.28 -43.08
C LEU A 143 17.52 33.70 -43.34
N MET A 144 17.74 34.86 -43.97
CA MET A 144 19.09 35.40 -44.16
C MET A 144 19.79 35.72 -42.83
N GLN A 145 19.07 36.24 -41.84
CA GLN A 145 19.63 36.55 -40.52
C GLN A 145 20.04 35.29 -39.75
N VAL A 146 19.29 34.18 -39.86
CA VAL A 146 19.64 32.89 -39.21
C VAL A 146 20.45 31.93 -40.09
N GLN A 147 20.78 32.30 -41.33
CA GLN A 147 21.52 31.44 -42.27
C GLN A 147 22.87 30.94 -41.70
N HIS A 148 23.58 31.79 -40.97
CA HIS A 148 24.83 31.44 -40.30
C HIS A 148 24.66 30.30 -39.28
N ILE A 149 23.49 30.19 -38.63
CA ILE A 149 23.14 29.12 -37.68
C ILE A 149 22.90 27.80 -38.44
N PHE A 150 22.26 27.85 -39.60
CA PHE A 150 22.08 26.68 -40.45
C PHE A 150 23.41 26.16 -41.03
N ASP A 151 24.35 27.06 -41.31
CA ASP A 151 25.69 26.67 -41.78
C ASP A 151 26.52 25.96 -40.70
N THR A 152 26.32 26.26 -39.41
CA THR A 152 26.91 25.52 -38.29
C THR A 152 26.51 24.04 -38.24
N SER A 153 25.38 23.65 -38.85
CA SER A 153 24.96 22.23 -38.91
C SER A 153 25.95 21.34 -39.66
N LYS A 154 26.68 21.89 -40.64
CA LYS A 154 27.68 21.17 -41.46
C LYS A 154 28.90 20.74 -40.63
N LEU A 155 29.15 21.41 -39.50
CA LEU A 155 30.27 21.13 -38.59
C LEU A 155 29.94 20.04 -37.57
N LEU A 156 28.71 19.54 -37.53
CA LEU A 156 28.29 18.49 -36.59
C LEU A 156 28.71 17.09 -37.08
N TYR A 157 29.03 16.19 -36.13
CA TYR A 157 29.21 14.76 -36.43
C TYR A 157 27.87 14.10 -36.80
N LYS A 158 27.93 13.03 -37.61
CA LYS A 158 26.76 12.29 -38.08
C LYS A 158 25.99 11.60 -36.94
N VAL A 159 26.68 11.18 -35.89
CA VAL A 159 26.08 10.63 -34.67
C VAL A 159 26.33 11.62 -33.55
N GLN A 160 25.26 12.26 -33.08
CA GLN A 160 25.31 13.17 -31.95
C GLN A 160 25.10 12.41 -30.63
N PRO A 161 25.76 12.82 -29.53
CA PRO A 161 25.44 12.31 -28.20
C PRO A 161 23.97 12.63 -27.88
N PHE A 162 23.28 11.69 -27.23
CA PHE A 162 21.87 11.85 -26.90
C PHE A 162 21.69 12.86 -25.76
N MET A 163 20.88 13.91 -25.99
CA MET A 163 20.61 15.00 -25.04
C MET A 163 21.88 15.62 -24.44
N PRO A 164 22.75 16.24 -25.25
CA PRO A 164 23.97 16.87 -24.77
C PRO A 164 23.64 18.06 -23.88
N GLY A 165 24.42 18.28 -22.83
CA GLY A 165 24.13 19.32 -21.83
C GLY A 165 23.27 18.85 -20.64
N TYR A 166 22.58 17.70 -20.76
CA TYR A 166 21.77 17.16 -19.67
C TYR A 166 22.52 16.13 -18.81
N PRO A 167 22.21 16.03 -17.49
CA PRO A 167 22.75 15.02 -16.59
C PRO A 167 22.43 13.58 -17.01
N ALA A 168 23.31 12.63 -16.70
CA ALA A 168 23.09 11.21 -16.99
C ALA A 168 21.77 10.68 -16.40
N TRP A 169 21.48 10.98 -15.13
CA TRP A 169 20.24 10.53 -14.48
C TRP A 169 18.96 11.02 -15.18
N TYR A 170 18.98 12.21 -15.80
CA TYR A 170 17.84 12.78 -16.52
C TYR A 170 17.70 12.18 -17.92
N ARG A 171 18.83 11.86 -18.56
CA ARG A 171 18.87 11.19 -19.86
C ARG A 171 18.28 9.78 -19.78
N ASP A 172 18.44 9.10 -18.65
CA ASP A 172 17.83 7.79 -18.39
C ASP A 172 16.29 7.84 -18.41
N PHE A 173 15.68 9.00 -18.20
CA PHE A 173 14.24 9.20 -18.29
C PHE A 173 13.76 9.55 -19.70
N CYS A 174 14.67 9.92 -20.61
CA CYS A 174 14.32 10.37 -21.94
C CYS A 174 14.41 9.21 -22.95
N SER A 175 13.41 9.08 -23.82
CA SER A 175 13.47 8.14 -24.94
C SER A 175 14.22 8.76 -26.13
N LYS A 176 15.02 7.94 -26.84
CA LYS A 176 15.72 8.42 -28.04
C LYS A 176 14.70 8.79 -29.13
N PRO A 177 14.94 9.90 -29.87
CA PRO A 177 14.09 10.25 -31.00
C PRO A 177 14.06 9.09 -32.01
N PRO A 178 12.88 8.70 -32.52
CA PRO A 178 12.77 7.66 -33.52
C PRO A 178 13.46 8.11 -34.82
N ALA A 179 14.03 7.16 -35.56
CA ALA A 179 14.75 7.46 -36.80
C ALA A 179 13.81 7.96 -37.90
N LYS A 180 12.54 7.52 -37.86
CA LYS A 180 11.44 8.04 -38.66
C LYS A 180 10.28 8.41 -37.73
N PRO A 181 9.54 9.50 -38.00
CA PRO A 181 8.35 9.87 -37.24
C PRO A 181 7.28 8.75 -37.16
N GLU A 182 7.30 7.85 -38.15
CA GLU A 182 6.38 6.72 -38.32
C GLU A 182 6.61 5.60 -37.28
N ASP A 183 7.83 5.44 -36.77
CA ASP A 183 8.22 4.32 -35.92
C ASP A 183 7.67 4.47 -34.47
N ASN A 184 7.40 5.70 -34.05
CA ASN A 184 6.79 6.01 -32.76
C ASN A 184 6.07 7.37 -32.82
N PRO A 185 4.78 7.40 -33.19
CA PRO A 185 4.02 8.65 -33.35
C PRO A 185 3.78 9.38 -32.02
N ASP A 186 3.80 8.67 -30.89
CA ASP A 186 3.57 9.24 -29.56
C ASP A 186 4.87 9.71 -28.86
N TRP A 187 5.99 9.75 -29.59
CA TRP A 187 7.25 10.20 -29.04
C TRP A 187 7.22 11.70 -28.75
N ALA A 188 7.52 12.08 -27.51
CA ALA A 188 7.67 13.47 -27.07
C ALA A 188 9.06 13.74 -26.49
N PRO A 189 9.65 14.93 -26.72
CA PRO A 189 10.91 15.32 -26.10
C PRO A 189 10.72 15.57 -24.60
N GLY A 190 11.57 14.93 -23.77
CA GLY A 190 11.55 15.08 -22.32
C GLY A 190 11.63 13.75 -21.57
N PRO A 191 11.52 13.77 -20.22
CA PRO A 191 11.66 12.59 -19.37
C PRO A 191 10.40 11.71 -19.37
N TYR A 192 9.93 11.28 -20.55
CA TYR A 192 8.68 10.53 -20.72
C TYR A 192 8.66 9.16 -20.02
N LEU A 193 9.83 8.55 -19.81
CA LEU A 193 9.95 7.23 -19.19
C LEU A 193 9.88 7.29 -17.65
N ILE A 194 9.79 8.47 -17.05
CA ILE A 194 9.82 8.64 -15.60
C ILE A 194 8.66 7.88 -14.93
N SER A 195 8.97 7.15 -13.87
CA SER A 195 7.98 6.40 -13.09
C SER A 195 8.35 6.28 -11.63
N THR A 196 7.36 6.09 -10.76
CA THR A 196 7.56 5.88 -9.31
C THR A 196 8.37 4.63 -8.95
N GLN A 197 8.69 3.77 -9.92
CA GLN A 197 9.55 2.60 -9.73
C GLN A 197 11.05 2.91 -9.90
N MET A 198 11.39 4.05 -10.51
CA MET A 198 12.78 4.45 -10.73
C MET A 198 13.44 4.92 -9.44
N ARG A 199 14.70 4.52 -9.21
CA ARG A 199 15.43 4.79 -7.95
C ARG A 199 15.68 6.27 -7.70
N SER A 200 15.79 7.08 -8.76
CA SER A 200 16.02 8.52 -8.62
C SER A 200 14.75 9.29 -8.22
N VAL A 201 13.55 8.73 -8.42
CA VAL A 201 12.28 9.43 -8.18
C VAL A 201 12.03 9.73 -6.70
N PRO A 202 12.23 8.81 -5.73
CA PRO A 202 12.12 9.15 -4.32
C PRO A 202 13.02 10.31 -3.87
N LYS A 203 14.20 10.47 -4.50
CA LYS A 203 15.11 11.60 -4.24
C LYS A 203 14.59 12.90 -4.86
N LEU A 204 14.07 12.85 -6.09
CA LEU A 204 13.44 14.00 -6.75
C LEU A 204 12.21 14.51 -6.00
N LEU A 205 11.46 13.61 -5.37
CA LEU A 205 10.33 13.96 -4.49
C LEU A 205 10.79 14.47 -3.11
N ARG A 206 12.09 14.47 -2.82
CA ARG A 206 12.67 14.91 -1.53
C ARG A 206 11.95 14.30 -0.33
N LEU A 207 11.81 12.97 -0.34
CA LEU A 207 11.09 12.25 0.70
C LEU A 207 11.83 12.35 2.05
N LYS A 208 11.04 12.53 3.11
CA LYS A 208 11.45 12.52 4.51
C LYS A 208 10.77 11.36 5.24
N TRP A 209 11.52 10.68 6.09
CA TRP A 209 11.02 9.70 7.06
C TRP A 209 11.12 10.31 8.46
N ASP A 210 9.99 10.57 9.12
CA ASP A 210 9.95 11.17 10.46
C ASP A 210 10.74 12.51 10.54
N GLY A 211 10.71 13.29 9.44
CA GLY A 211 11.45 14.56 9.32
C GLY A 211 12.86 14.45 8.73
N TYR A 212 13.41 13.24 8.62
CA TYR A 212 14.77 12.99 8.15
C TYR A 212 14.83 12.61 6.66
N PRO A 213 15.75 13.18 5.86
CA PRO A 213 15.94 12.85 4.45
C PRO A 213 16.14 11.34 4.19
N VAL A 214 15.39 10.81 3.23
CA VAL A 214 15.50 9.43 2.75
C VAL A 214 16.67 9.31 1.76
N HIS A 215 17.52 8.31 1.95
CA HIS A 215 18.71 8.03 1.15
C HIS A 215 18.78 6.57 0.72
N TYR A 216 19.41 6.31 -0.42
CA TYR A 216 19.61 4.96 -0.96
C TYR A 216 21.08 4.58 -0.91
N ASP A 217 21.38 3.50 -0.21
CA ASP A 217 22.71 2.86 -0.19
C ASP A 217 22.72 1.56 -1.01
N GLU A 218 23.83 1.28 -1.70
CA GLU A 218 23.95 0.09 -2.56
C GLU A 218 23.95 -1.23 -1.77
N LYS A 219 24.51 -1.22 -0.55
CA LYS A 219 24.60 -2.41 0.30
C LYS A 219 23.28 -2.62 1.06
N HIS A 220 22.80 -1.57 1.73
CA HIS A 220 21.71 -1.64 2.70
C HIS A 220 20.33 -1.31 2.13
N GLY A 221 20.25 -0.72 0.93
CA GLY A 221 19.00 -0.30 0.29
C GLY A 221 18.51 1.07 0.78
N TRP A 222 17.20 1.28 0.79
CA TRP A 222 16.61 2.54 1.26
C TRP A 222 16.61 2.67 2.78
N GLY A 223 17.01 3.84 3.25
CA GLY A 223 17.03 4.26 4.66
C GLY A 223 16.86 5.77 4.80
N TYR A 224 17.08 6.29 5.99
CA TYR A 224 17.05 7.73 6.28
C TYR A 224 18.31 8.16 7.04
N LEU A 225 18.71 9.42 6.84
CA LEU A 225 19.92 10.00 7.41
C LEU A 225 19.58 10.82 8.66
N VAL A 226 20.24 10.50 9.77
CA VAL A 226 20.10 11.21 11.04
C VAL A 226 21.43 11.88 11.39
N PRO A 227 21.47 13.16 11.79
CA PRO A 227 22.71 13.78 12.24
C PRO A 227 23.29 13.08 13.48
N ASN A 228 24.61 12.97 13.55
CA ASN A 228 25.28 12.52 14.76
C ASN A 228 25.23 13.64 15.80
N VAL A 229 24.55 13.40 16.92
CA VAL A 229 24.38 14.36 18.00
C VAL A 229 25.29 13.96 19.17
N GLU A 230 26.02 14.92 19.75
CA GLU A 230 26.79 14.73 20.97
C GLU A 230 25.85 14.60 22.19
N SER A 231 26.38 14.20 23.36
CA SER A 231 25.59 13.97 24.59
C SER A 231 24.72 15.17 25.00
N ASP A 232 25.11 16.36 24.58
CA ASP A 232 24.53 17.64 25.00
C ASP A 232 23.47 18.16 23.99
N GLY A 233 23.15 17.38 22.95
CA GLY A 233 22.21 17.79 21.90
C GLY A 233 22.83 18.64 20.79
N THR A 234 24.12 18.97 20.92
CA THR A 234 24.90 19.76 19.96
C THR A 234 25.45 18.88 18.83
N VAL A 235 25.50 19.43 17.62
CA VAL A 235 26.18 18.81 16.48
C VAL A 235 27.42 19.63 16.17
N SER A 236 28.60 19.10 16.46
CA SER A 236 29.87 19.74 16.15
C SER A 236 30.17 19.61 14.66
N ILE A 237 30.07 20.73 13.93
CA ILE A 237 30.63 20.82 12.58
C ILE A 237 32.11 21.13 12.76
N SER A 238 33.00 20.20 12.42
CA SER A 238 34.44 20.50 12.40
C SER A 238 34.67 21.64 11.40
N ALA A 239 35.26 22.74 11.88
CA ALA A 239 35.52 23.95 11.09
C ALA A 239 36.49 23.75 9.90
N ALA A 240 37.01 22.54 9.70
CA ALA A 240 37.92 22.20 8.61
C ALA A 240 37.23 22.05 7.23
N VAL A 241 35.91 22.20 7.14
CA VAL A 241 35.15 21.94 5.90
C VAL A 241 35.01 23.16 4.99
N GLU A 242 35.38 24.37 5.44
CA GLU A 242 35.24 25.60 4.61
C GLU A 242 36.47 25.94 3.74
N GLU A 243 37.66 25.35 3.93
CA GLU A 243 38.86 25.82 3.19
C GLU A 243 39.63 24.81 2.31
N GLU A 244 39.35 23.51 2.29
CA GLU A 244 40.02 22.60 1.33
C GLU A 244 39.09 22.21 0.17
N ALA A 245 38.84 23.19 -0.70
CA ALA A 245 38.33 23.00 -2.05
C ALA A 245 39.49 22.94 -3.07
N GLU A 246 40.57 22.21 -2.78
CA GLU A 246 41.62 21.96 -3.77
C GLU A 246 41.83 20.47 -4.03
N GLN A 247 41.41 20.08 -5.24
CA GLN A 247 42.03 19.08 -6.11
C GLN A 247 41.98 17.61 -5.66
N GLY A 248 40.98 16.87 -6.18
CA GLY A 248 41.16 15.46 -6.50
C GLY A 248 40.06 14.46 -6.13
N ALA A 249 38.99 14.85 -5.43
CA ALA A 249 37.91 13.91 -5.10
C ALA A 249 36.91 13.74 -6.26
N LYS A 250 36.78 12.53 -6.80
CA LYS A 250 35.88 12.18 -7.94
C LYS A 250 34.37 12.19 -7.60
N LYS A 251 33.97 12.41 -6.34
CA LYS A 251 32.56 12.48 -5.90
C LYS A 251 32.32 13.76 -5.07
N PRO A 252 31.18 14.44 -5.24
CA PRO A 252 30.82 15.58 -4.41
C PRO A 252 30.70 15.17 -2.93
N LYS A 253 31.22 15.99 -2.01
CA LYS A 253 31.09 15.81 -0.56
C LYS A 253 29.65 16.09 -0.11
N PHE A 254 29.19 15.42 0.94
CA PHE A 254 27.83 15.56 1.48
C PHE A 254 27.58 16.96 2.10
N PRO A 255 26.47 17.65 1.77
CA PRO A 255 26.19 18.99 2.28
C PRO A 255 25.61 18.98 3.70
N LEU A 256 26.46 18.76 4.71
CA LEU A 256 26.06 18.64 6.12
C LEU A 256 25.34 19.90 6.66
N ALA A 257 25.81 21.10 6.31
CA ALA A 257 25.23 22.35 6.79
C ALA A 257 23.79 22.57 6.31
N GLU A 258 23.49 22.21 5.06
CA GLU A 258 22.13 22.35 4.51
C GLU A 258 21.22 21.22 4.98
N PHE A 259 21.76 20.01 5.14
CA PHE A 259 21.08 18.89 5.76
C PHE A 259 20.60 19.21 7.18
N LEU A 260 21.44 19.85 8.01
CA LEU A 260 21.07 20.24 9.37
C LEU A 260 19.89 21.23 9.40
N LYS A 261 19.85 22.20 8.47
CA LYS A 261 18.70 23.11 8.34
C LYS A 261 17.42 22.38 7.97
N VAL A 262 17.51 21.42 7.04
CA VAL A 262 16.38 20.59 6.60
C VAL A 262 15.78 19.76 7.75
N CYS A 263 16.64 19.33 8.67
CA CYS A 263 16.27 18.59 9.89
C CYS A 263 15.80 19.52 11.04
N GLY A 264 15.77 20.84 10.84
CA GLY A 264 15.27 21.81 11.82
C GLY A 264 16.31 22.32 12.82
N TYR A 265 17.61 22.04 12.63
CA TYR A 265 18.67 22.53 13.51
C TYR A 265 19.00 24.00 13.20
N GLN A 266 19.08 24.83 14.24
CA GLN A 266 19.48 26.23 14.13
C GLN A 266 20.95 26.41 14.55
N ARG A 267 21.65 27.35 13.91
CA ARG A 267 23.04 27.69 14.24
C ARG A 267 23.03 28.56 15.49
N CYS A 268 23.49 28.03 16.62
CA CYS A 268 23.78 28.84 17.80
C CYS A 268 25.11 29.59 17.59
N PRO A 269 25.16 30.92 17.78
CA PRO A 269 26.42 31.64 17.83
C PRO A 269 27.22 31.17 19.04
N VAL A 270 28.45 30.72 18.83
CA VAL A 270 29.40 30.51 19.93
C VAL A 270 29.96 31.89 20.29
N GLU A 271 29.22 32.63 21.12
CA GLU A 271 29.84 33.73 21.86
C GLU A 271 30.61 33.13 23.03
N ASN A 272 31.90 33.47 23.15
CA ASN A 272 32.68 33.24 24.36
C ASN A 272 32.05 34.07 25.50
N SER A 273 30.97 33.59 26.10
CA SER A 273 30.32 34.23 27.23
C SER A 273 30.51 33.36 28.47
N ASP A 274 31.32 33.90 29.38
CA ASP A 274 31.52 33.51 30.77
C ASP A 274 30.33 32.72 31.34
N THR A 275 30.55 31.43 31.58
CA THR A 275 29.55 30.51 32.16
C THR A 275 29.04 31.00 33.51
N ASP A 276 29.79 31.86 34.20
CA ASP A 276 29.46 32.41 35.52
C ASP A 276 28.34 33.47 35.50
N ALA A 277 28.21 34.24 34.42
CA ALA A 277 27.21 35.30 34.33
C ALA A 277 25.78 34.75 34.09
N MET A 278 25.67 33.56 33.50
CA MET A 278 24.39 32.93 33.18
C MET A 278 23.75 32.26 34.41
N TRP A 279 24.56 31.68 35.29
CA TRP A 279 24.08 31.08 36.55
C TRP A 279 23.57 32.13 37.55
N GLN A 280 24.18 33.31 37.61
CA GLN A 280 23.70 34.40 38.47
C GLN A 280 22.34 34.99 38.05
N LYS A 281 21.95 34.86 36.78
CA LYS A 281 20.62 35.24 36.28
C LYS A 281 19.54 34.20 36.60
N LEU A 282 19.92 32.94 36.83
CA LEU A 282 19.00 31.83 37.15
C LEU A 282 18.56 31.81 38.62
N GLU A 283 19.33 32.41 39.53
CA GLU A 283 18.97 32.49 40.97
C GLU A 283 17.94 33.59 41.32
N ARG A 284 17.52 34.42 40.35
CA ARG A 284 16.64 35.59 40.61
C ARG A 284 15.35 35.62 39.79
N ILE A 285 14.71 34.48 39.57
CA ILE A 285 13.40 34.43 38.88
C ILE A 285 12.34 33.85 39.84
N PRO A 286 11.22 34.57 40.11
CA PRO A 286 10.14 34.10 40.97
C PRO A 286 9.44 32.84 40.39
N GLU A 287 9.10 31.90 41.27
CA GLU A 287 8.60 30.55 40.96
C GLU A 287 7.33 30.46 40.09
N GLU A 288 6.59 31.56 39.89
CA GLU A 288 5.31 31.52 39.16
C GLU A 288 5.45 31.67 37.63
N GLY A 289 6.62 32.08 37.11
CA GLY A 289 6.87 32.24 35.66
C GLY A 289 7.62 31.07 35.00
N ALA A 290 8.06 30.07 35.78
CA ALA A 290 8.91 28.99 35.26
C ALA A 290 8.16 28.11 34.25
N ARG A 291 6.87 27.81 34.46
CA ARG A 291 6.12 26.87 33.60
C ARG A 291 5.94 27.36 32.17
N GLU A 292 5.70 28.65 31.96
CA GLU A 292 5.51 29.22 30.61
C GLU A 292 6.83 29.34 29.84
N LEU A 293 7.94 29.58 30.53
CA LEU A 293 9.27 29.59 29.92
C LEU A 293 9.76 28.17 29.60
N TRP A 294 9.50 27.20 30.49
CA TRP A 294 9.78 25.79 30.23
C TRP A 294 8.96 25.23 29.07
N GLN A 295 7.71 25.68 28.84
CA GLN A 295 6.93 25.32 27.65
C GLN A 295 7.48 25.92 26.34
N LYS A 296 8.06 27.12 26.38
CA LYS A 296 8.69 27.74 25.19
C LYS A 296 10.08 27.19 24.88
N ILE A 297 10.84 26.77 25.90
CA ILE A 297 12.20 26.23 25.76
C ILE A 297 12.17 24.72 25.49
N LEU A 298 11.25 23.97 26.11
CA LEU A 298 11.03 22.54 25.86
C LEU A 298 9.93 22.33 24.82
N GLY A 299 9.92 23.11 23.73
CA GLY A 299 8.91 23.02 22.66
C GLY A 299 8.50 21.56 22.43
N GLU A 300 7.17 21.31 22.32
CA GLU A 300 6.54 19.99 22.34
C GLU A 300 7.53 18.92 21.88
N LYS A 301 8.05 18.12 22.82
CA LYS A 301 8.90 16.98 22.47
C LYS A 301 8.06 16.05 21.59
N THR A 302 8.10 16.26 20.29
CA THR A 302 7.99 15.17 19.33
C THR A 302 9.16 14.28 19.69
N ASP A 303 8.89 13.17 20.39
CA ASP A 303 9.90 12.19 20.75
C ASP A 303 10.82 11.96 19.54
N SER A 304 12.04 12.50 19.61
CA SER A 304 13.08 12.21 18.62
C SER A 304 13.25 10.70 18.56
N PRO A 305 13.42 10.09 17.39
CA PRO A 305 13.58 8.64 17.29
C PRO A 305 14.71 8.20 18.22
N ARG A 306 14.38 7.41 19.25
CA ARG A 306 15.38 6.81 20.13
C ARG A 306 16.19 5.82 19.30
N LEU A 307 17.43 6.18 19.03
CA LEU A 307 18.36 5.44 18.19
C LEU A 307 18.69 4.10 18.88
N GLU A 308 18.22 2.97 18.34
CA GLU A 308 18.64 1.64 18.80
C GLU A 308 19.99 1.20 18.21
N GLU A 309 20.67 0.31 18.94
CA GLU A 309 21.99 -0.33 18.72
C GLU A 309 22.19 -1.07 17.37
N ASN A 310 21.21 -1.03 16.46
CA ASN A 310 21.30 -1.65 15.12
C ASN A 310 21.53 -0.61 14.01
N ALA A 311 22.25 0.46 14.31
CA ALA A 311 22.76 1.34 13.26
C ALA A 311 23.83 0.57 12.48
N ASP A 312 23.61 0.36 11.18
CA ASP A 312 24.73 0.09 10.27
C ASP A 312 25.39 1.46 10.05
N THR A 313 26.16 1.89 11.06
CA THR A 313 26.39 3.31 11.40
C THR A 313 27.26 4.06 10.40
N ASP A 314 28.04 3.35 9.58
CA ASP A 314 29.05 3.99 8.75
C ASP A 314 28.87 3.64 7.27
N ILE A 315 28.02 4.41 6.61
CA ILE A 315 27.94 4.47 5.14
C ILE A 315 28.98 5.41 4.53
N GLY A 316 29.96 5.90 5.32
CA GLY A 316 31.00 6.82 4.86
C GLY A 316 30.51 8.24 4.61
N ILE A 317 29.39 8.65 5.23
CA ILE A 317 28.88 10.03 5.21
C ILE A 317 29.27 10.70 6.53
N GLU A 318 30.22 11.63 6.47
CA GLU A 318 30.69 12.37 7.64
C GLU A 318 29.54 13.11 8.34
N GLY A 319 29.44 12.94 9.66
CA GLY A 319 28.46 13.64 10.51
C GLY A 319 27.03 13.06 10.51
N CYS A 320 26.77 11.95 9.80
CA CYS A 320 25.44 11.32 9.75
C CYS A 320 25.48 9.82 10.07
N SER A 321 24.43 9.33 10.71
CA SER A 321 24.12 7.91 10.88
C SER A 321 23.01 7.48 9.91
N PHE A 322 23.11 6.27 9.39
CA PHE A 322 22.13 5.71 8.45
C PHE A 322 21.26 4.65 9.12
N PHE A 323 19.94 4.76 8.92
CA PHE A 323 18.95 3.82 9.44
C PHE A 323 18.12 3.22 8.30
N ARG A 324 18.09 1.89 8.20
CA ARG A 324 17.33 1.18 7.17
C ARG A 324 15.82 1.35 7.37
N LEU A 325 15.08 1.51 6.27
CA LEU A 325 13.62 1.49 6.32
C LEU A 325 13.11 0.09 6.73
N PRO A 326 12.05 0.02 7.57
CA PRO A 326 11.51 -1.25 8.04
C PRO A 326 10.88 -2.04 6.90
N HIS A 327 11.28 -3.30 6.74
CA HIS A 327 10.74 -4.21 5.74
C HIS A 327 9.70 -5.16 6.34
N LYS A 328 8.60 -5.44 5.62
CA LYS A 328 7.50 -6.29 6.11
C LYS A 328 7.93 -7.71 6.49
N ASP A 329 8.86 -8.29 5.72
CA ASP A 329 9.34 -9.66 5.91
C ASP A 329 10.43 -9.78 6.99
N GLY A 330 10.85 -8.66 7.58
CA GLY A 330 11.81 -8.62 8.69
C GLY A 330 13.10 -7.84 8.39
N PRO A 331 13.96 -7.65 9.41
CA PRO A 331 15.10 -6.72 9.37
C PRO A 331 16.24 -7.16 8.44
N HIS A 332 16.29 -8.42 8.01
CA HIS A 332 17.33 -8.92 7.09
C HIS A 332 17.02 -8.61 5.62
N LYS A 333 15.81 -8.12 5.30
CA LYS A 333 15.42 -7.75 3.95
C LYS A 333 15.54 -6.24 3.78
N ARG A 334 16.07 -5.82 2.63
CA ARG A 334 16.20 -4.40 2.26
C ARG A 334 14.98 -3.92 1.50
N VAL A 335 14.61 -2.66 1.72
CA VAL A 335 13.55 -1.98 0.97
C VAL A 335 14.08 -1.60 -0.40
N GLY A 336 13.36 -2.01 -1.45
CA GLY A 336 13.72 -1.70 -2.84
C GLY A 336 13.09 -0.42 -3.38
N ASN A 337 11.85 -0.11 -2.98
CA ASN A 337 11.12 1.09 -3.38
C ASN A 337 10.31 1.66 -2.19
N PRO A 338 10.58 2.88 -1.71
CA PRO A 338 9.84 3.51 -0.62
C PRO A 338 8.42 3.98 -1.03
N LEU A 339 8.09 3.96 -2.32
CA LEU A 339 6.76 4.25 -2.86
C LEU A 339 5.94 2.97 -3.13
N ALA A 340 6.40 1.82 -2.65
CA ALA A 340 5.68 0.56 -2.79
C ALA A 340 4.38 0.53 -1.95
N LYS A 341 3.48 -0.40 -2.29
CA LYS A 341 2.19 -0.60 -1.61
C LYS A 341 2.29 -0.67 -0.08
N ASP A 342 3.36 -1.27 0.43
CA ASP A 342 3.57 -1.48 1.86
C ASP A 342 3.81 -0.16 2.63
N PHE A 343 4.23 0.91 1.95
CA PHE A 343 4.48 2.24 2.54
C PHE A 343 3.33 3.23 2.37
N LEU A 344 2.27 2.89 1.62
CA LEU A 344 1.08 3.76 1.49
C LEU A 344 0.44 4.15 2.83
N PRO A 345 0.37 3.27 3.86
CA PRO A 345 -0.10 3.66 5.18
C PRO A 345 0.82 4.70 5.84
N LYS A 346 2.14 4.60 5.62
CA LYS A 346 3.15 5.53 6.15
C LYS A 346 3.09 6.91 5.50
N ILE A 347 2.56 6.98 4.28
CA ILE A 347 2.23 8.26 3.63
C ILE A 347 1.00 8.90 4.29
N THR A 348 0.03 8.08 4.70
CA THR A 348 -1.22 8.57 5.30
C THR A 348 -1.03 8.99 6.76
N ASP A 349 -0.18 8.32 7.53
CA ASP A 349 0.12 8.66 8.93
C ASP A 349 1.16 9.78 9.09
N GLY A 350 1.72 10.30 7.97
CA GLY A 350 2.70 11.39 7.97
C GLY A 350 4.13 10.96 8.25
N THR A 351 4.39 9.66 8.48
CA THR A 351 5.76 9.15 8.68
C THR A 351 6.61 9.36 7.43
N LEU A 352 6.04 9.10 6.24
CA LEU A 352 6.70 9.26 4.94
C LEU A 352 6.01 10.39 4.15
N GLN A 353 6.68 11.54 4.04
CA GLN A 353 6.15 12.72 3.37
C GLN A 353 7.20 13.34 2.46
N SER A 354 6.81 14.10 1.43
CA SER A 354 7.80 14.95 0.77
C SER A 354 8.13 16.16 1.65
N SER A 355 9.28 16.81 1.43
CA SER A 355 9.52 18.17 1.90
C SER A 355 8.41 19.14 1.44
N ASP A 356 8.48 20.44 1.80
CA ASP A 356 7.48 21.51 1.54
C ASP A 356 7.08 21.79 0.06
N ASN A 357 7.27 20.83 -0.85
CA ASN A 357 6.82 20.87 -2.23
C ASN A 357 5.40 20.30 -2.37
N SER A 358 4.46 21.19 -2.69
CA SER A 358 3.05 20.84 -2.98
C SER A 358 2.92 19.81 -4.12
N GLU A 359 3.72 19.95 -5.19
CA GLU A 359 3.68 19.03 -6.33
C GLU A 359 4.07 17.60 -5.93
N ALA A 360 5.08 17.45 -5.06
CA ALA A 360 5.53 16.14 -4.62
C ALA A 360 4.47 15.44 -3.74
N ASN A 361 3.79 16.19 -2.87
CA ASN A 361 2.69 15.65 -2.06
C ASN A 361 1.50 15.21 -2.92
N GLN A 362 1.15 15.96 -3.97
CA GLN A 362 0.10 15.57 -4.90
C GLN A 362 0.50 14.32 -5.72
N VAL A 363 1.77 14.15 -6.10
CA VAL A 363 2.26 12.89 -6.70
C VAL A 363 2.07 11.70 -5.76
N LEU A 364 2.35 11.86 -4.45
CA LEU A 364 2.12 10.80 -3.45
C LEU A 364 0.63 10.45 -3.33
N SER A 365 -0.24 11.47 -3.33
CA SER A 365 -1.70 11.30 -3.31
C SER A 365 -2.22 10.56 -4.55
N LEU A 366 -1.84 10.99 -5.75
CA LEU A 366 -2.22 10.33 -7.01
C LEU A 366 -1.72 8.88 -7.06
N SER A 367 -0.46 8.64 -6.67
CA SER A 367 0.12 7.30 -6.58
C SER A 367 -0.70 6.38 -5.68
N LYS A 368 -1.17 6.90 -4.53
CA LYS A 368 -2.05 6.17 -3.61
C LYS A 368 -3.39 5.84 -4.28
N MET A 369 -4.00 6.80 -4.98
CA MET A 369 -5.30 6.63 -5.64
C MET A 369 -5.31 5.57 -6.74
N ILE A 370 -4.25 5.52 -7.57
CA ILE A 370 -4.15 4.58 -8.69
C ILE A 370 -3.62 3.20 -8.29
N SER A 371 -3.03 3.06 -7.10
CA SER A 371 -2.37 1.82 -6.66
C SER A 371 -3.29 0.62 -6.58
N TYR A 372 -4.57 0.81 -6.27
CA TYR A 372 -5.54 -0.29 -6.24
C TYR A 372 -5.85 -0.78 -7.66
N TRP A 373 -6.29 0.12 -8.55
CA TRP A 373 -6.64 -0.21 -9.93
C TRP A 373 -5.48 -0.85 -10.68
N LYS A 374 -4.26 -0.29 -10.56
CA LYS A 374 -3.04 -0.86 -11.16
C LYS A 374 -2.83 -2.35 -10.87
N ASN A 375 -3.19 -2.81 -9.67
CA ASN A 375 -3.05 -4.20 -9.26
C ASN A 375 -4.29 -5.05 -9.52
N ALA A 376 -5.44 -4.43 -9.80
CA ALA A 376 -6.73 -5.09 -9.93
C ALA A 376 -7.26 -5.12 -11.38
N ARG A 377 -6.79 -4.20 -12.23
CA ARG A 377 -7.26 -3.96 -13.59
C ARG A 377 -7.33 -5.23 -14.42
N ASP A 378 -6.22 -5.93 -14.59
CA ASP A 378 -6.17 -7.10 -15.49
C ASP A 378 -7.10 -8.23 -15.03
N ARG A 379 -7.27 -8.42 -13.71
CA ARG A 379 -8.19 -9.44 -13.17
C ARG A 379 -9.67 -9.03 -13.27
N ILE A 380 -9.97 -7.73 -13.19
CA ILE A 380 -11.34 -7.19 -13.31
C ILE A 380 -11.76 -7.17 -14.79
N MET A 381 -10.89 -6.67 -15.67
CA MET A 381 -11.12 -6.65 -17.12
C MET A 381 -11.23 -8.06 -17.71
N GLY A 382 -10.47 -9.02 -17.15
CA GLY A 382 -10.50 -10.43 -17.58
C GLY A 382 -11.65 -11.27 -17.04
N GLN A 383 -12.69 -10.66 -16.45
CA GLN A 383 -13.88 -11.40 -16.00
C GLN A 383 -14.67 -11.96 -17.19
N MET A 384 -15.25 -13.15 -17.00
CA MET A 384 -16.08 -13.78 -18.02
C MET A 384 -17.52 -13.30 -17.85
N VAL A 385 -17.92 -12.36 -18.70
CA VAL A 385 -19.30 -11.82 -18.78
C VAL A 385 -20.04 -12.54 -19.90
N VAL A 386 -21.26 -12.98 -19.63
CA VAL A 386 -22.21 -13.52 -20.61
C VAL A 386 -23.41 -12.60 -20.64
N TRP A 387 -23.72 -12.06 -21.81
CA TRP A 387 -24.89 -11.22 -22.05
C TRP A 387 -26.05 -12.07 -22.57
N PHE A 388 -27.27 -11.68 -22.23
CA PHE A 388 -28.49 -12.36 -22.66
C PHE A 388 -29.31 -11.47 -23.57
N ASP A 389 -29.86 -12.07 -24.63
CA ASP A 389 -30.89 -11.43 -25.43
C ASP A 389 -32.24 -11.44 -24.67
N SER A 390 -33.16 -10.55 -25.07
CA SER A 390 -34.44 -10.38 -24.36
C SER A 390 -35.32 -11.64 -24.36
N ASP A 391 -35.16 -12.51 -25.36
CA ASP A 391 -35.86 -13.79 -25.50
C ASP A 391 -35.24 -14.93 -24.68
N GLU A 392 -33.98 -14.80 -24.25
CA GLU A 392 -33.30 -15.77 -23.37
C GLU A 392 -33.60 -15.55 -21.89
N LEU A 393 -34.11 -14.37 -21.52
CA LEU A 393 -34.42 -14.03 -20.14
C LEU A 393 -35.66 -14.81 -19.64
N PRO A 394 -35.61 -15.37 -18.42
CA PRO A 394 -36.78 -15.99 -17.83
C PRO A 394 -37.90 -14.97 -17.66
N GLY A 395 -39.16 -15.35 -17.90
CA GLY A 395 -40.33 -14.48 -17.71
C GLY A 395 -40.55 -13.98 -16.27
N THR A 396 -39.72 -14.42 -15.32
CA THR A 396 -39.67 -13.92 -13.94
C THR A 396 -38.83 -12.65 -13.79
N VAL A 397 -37.97 -12.34 -14.76
CA VAL A 397 -37.24 -11.07 -14.84
C VAL A 397 -38.15 -10.07 -15.53
N GLU A 398 -38.36 -8.92 -14.91
CA GLU A 398 -39.12 -7.84 -15.54
C GLU A 398 -38.30 -7.29 -16.72
N ALA A 399 -38.73 -7.59 -17.94
CA ALA A 399 -38.06 -7.11 -19.14
C ALA A 399 -38.14 -5.57 -19.21
N ASP A 400 -36.97 -4.94 -19.29
CA ASP A 400 -36.86 -3.53 -19.68
C ASP A 400 -36.02 -3.47 -20.95
N GLU A 401 -36.64 -3.03 -22.04
CA GLU A 401 -36.01 -2.88 -23.36
C GLU A 401 -34.78 -1.96 -23.34
N ARG A 402 -34.59 -1.18 -22.27
CA ARG A 402 -33.45 -0.26 -22.11
C ARG A 402 -32.28 -0.81 -21.30
N THR A 403 -32.40 -2.02 -20.74
CA THR A 403 -31.35 -2.60 -19.89
C THR A 403 -30.84 -3.91 -20.46
N ASP A 404 -29.54 -3.94 -20.77
CA ASP A 404 -28.85 -5.16 -21.12
C ASP A 404 -28.65 -5.97 -19.84
N ASN A 405 -28.99 -7.25 -19.87
CA ASN A 405 -28.82 -8.14 -18.74
C ASN A 405 -27.67 -9.10 -19.02
N GLY A 406 -26.74 -9.17 -18.08
CA GLY A 406 -25.58 -10.04 -18.18
C GLY A 406 -25.29 -10.72 -16.86
N VAL A 407 -24.41 -11.71 -16.91
CA VAL A 407 -23.95 -12.45 -15.75
C VAL A 407 -22.46 -12.65 -15.82
N ILE A 408 -21.79 -12.46 -14.70
CA ILE A 408 -20.42 -12.88 -14.47
C ILE A 408 -20.42 -14.26 -13.82
N LEU A 409 -19.63 -15.16 -14.39
CA LEU A 409 -19.39 -16.50 -13.85
C LEU A 409 -18.03 -16.53 -13.14
N PRO A 410 -18.00 -16.34 -11.80
CA PRO A 410 -16.75 -16.35 -11.06
C PRO A 410 -16.17 -17.77 -11.05
N ARG A 411 -14.86 -17.90 -11.28
CA ARG A 411 -14.13 -19.18 -11.27
C ARG A 411 -13.82 -19.64 -9.85
N ILE A 412 -14.87 -19.83 -9.04
CA ILE A 412 -14.75 -20.21 -7.64
C ILE A 412 -14.33 -21.68 -7.55
N ILE A 413 -13.24 -21.93 -6.82
CA ILE A 413 -12.83 -23.28 -6.41
C ILE A 413 -13.32 -23.49 -4.97
N PRO A 414 -14.40 -24.25 -4.70
CA PRO A 414 -15.03 -24.29 -3.37
C PRO A 414 -14.13 -24.77 -2.23
N ALA A 415 -13.17 -25.65 -2.51
CA ALA A 415 -12.20 -26.17 -1.53
C ALA A 415 -10.76 -26.01 -2.06
N GLY A 416 -10.38 -24.77 -2.36
CA GLY A 416 -9.07 -24.47 -2.97
C GLY A 416 -7.90 -24.43 -1.99
N THR A 417 -8.17 -24.24 -0.69
CA THR A 417 -7.12 -24.20 0.35
C THR A 417 -7.12 -25.46 1.24
N VAL A 418 -6.04 -25.68 2.00
CA VAL A 418 -5.98 -26.72 3.05
C VAL A 418 -7.09 -26.55 4.10
N THR A 419 -7.51 -25.30 4.35
CA THR A 419 -8.61 -24.98 5.25
C THR A 419 -9.99 -25.18 4.63
N ARG A 420 -10.05 -25.66 3.38
CA ARG A 420 -11.26 -25.85 2.56
C ARG A 420 -11.98 -24.54 2.22
N ARG A 421 -11.32 -23.40 2.37
CA ARG A 421 -11.88 -22.12 1.90
C ARG A 421 -11.96 -22.11 0.39
N SER A 422 -12.96 -21.41 -0.11
CA SER A 422 -13.05 -21.11 -1.52
C SER A 422 -11.91 -20.20 -1.96
N VAL A 423 -11.48 -20.38 -3.20
CA VAL A 423 -10.44 -19.55 -3.83
C VAL A 423 -10.96 -19.01 -5.15
N GLU A 424 -10.84 -17.70 -5.30
CA GLU A 424 -11.10 -16.93 -6.51
C GLU A 424 -10.37 -15.59 -6.33
N THR A 425 -9.77 -15.06 -7.39
CA THR A 425 -8.77 -13.98 -7.29
C THR A 425 -9.35 -12.57 -7.31
N THR A 426 -10.63 -12.40 -7.59
CA THR A 426 -11.27 -11.09 -7.85
C THR A 426 -12.37 -10.80 -6.85
N TRP A 427 -13.45 -11.57 -6.88
CA TRP A 427 -14.67 -11.44 -6.08
C TRP A 427 -14.46 -11.82 -4.62
N LEU A 428 -13.75 -12.92 -4.33
CA LEU A 428 -13.44 -13.30 -2.94
C LEU A 428 -12.39 -12.40 -2.27
N THR A 429 -11.80 -11.48 -3.03
CA THR A 429 -10.85 -10.47 -2.55
C THR A 429 -11.33 -9.04 -2.82
N ALA A 430 -12.58 -8.88 -3.23
CA ALA A 430 -13.14 -7.59 -3.61
C ALA A 430 -13.13 -6.64 -2.42
N SER A 431 -12.50 -5.48 -2.59
CA SER A 431 -12.50 -4.44 -1.57
C SER A 431 -13.84 -3.73 -1.51
N ASN A 432 -14.10 -3.06 -0.39
CA ASN A 432 -15.17 -2.08 -0.30
C ASN A 432 -14.78 -0.79 -1.04
N ALA A 433 -15.76 0.08 -1.29
CA ALA A 433 -15.53 1.38 -1.91
C ALA A 433 -14.74 2.31 -0.97
N TYR A 434 -13.72 2.96 -1.52
CA TYR A 434 -12.88 3.94 -0.84
C TYR A 434 -12.77 5.21 -1.68
N LYS A 435 -13.00 6.37 -1.05
CA LYS A 435 -12.95 7.69 -1.68
C LYS A 435 -11.59 8.02 -2.29
N ASP A 436 -10.53 7.39 -1.82
CA ASP A 436 -9.14 7.60 -2.23
C ASP A 436 -8.61 6.48 -3.11
N ARG A 437 -9.46 5.70 -3.81
CA ARG A 437 -9.04 4.59 -4.67
C ARG A 437 -9.93 4.46 -5.92
N VAL A 438 -9.30 4.59 -7.09
CA VAL A 438 -9.94 4.38 -8.40
C VAL A 438 -10.44 2.95 -8.52
N GLY A 439 -11.70 2.77 -8.95
CA GLY A 439 -12.33 1.49 -9.22
C GLY A 439 -12.61 0.62 -7.99
N SER A 440 -12.55 1.18 -6.78
CA SER A 440 -12.79 0.42 -5.54
C SER A 440 -14.26 0.07 -5.30
N GLU A 441 -15.18 0.68 -6.06
CA GLU A 441 -16.63 0.45 -6.07
C GLU A 441 -17.07 -0.84 -6.80
N LEU A 442 -16.13 -1.72 -7.16
CA LEU A 442 -16.36 -2.96 -7.92
C LEU A 442 -17.58 -3.77 -7.46
N LYS A 443 -17.76 -3.94 -6.14
CA LYS A 443 -18.89 -4.71 -5.58
C LYS A 443 -20.23 -4.13 -6.06
N CYS A 444 -20.36 -2.80 -6.08
CA CYS A 444 -21.60 -2.09 -6.38
C CYS A 444 -22.03 -2.25 -7.86
N MET A 445 -21.16 -2.80 -8.72
CA MET A 445 -21.47 -3.13 -10.12
C MET A 445 -22.20 -4.46 -10.29
N ILE A 446 -22.26 -5.28 -9.24
CA ILE A 446 -23.18 -6.41 -9.20
C ILE A 446 -24.55 -5.87 -8.84
N GLN A 447 -25.44 -5.85 -9.83
CA GLN A 447 -26.77 -5.28 -9.73
C GLN A 447 -27.79 -6.39 -10.01
N ALA A 448 -28.76 -6.54 -9.12
CA ALA A 448 -29.86 -7.47 -9.33
C ALA A 448 -30.68 -7.04 -10.55
N PRO A 449 -31.13 -7.98 -11.40
CA PRO A 449 -32.05 -7.66 -12.48
C PRO A 449 -33.39 -7.19 -11.91
N LYS A 450 -34.17 -6.48 -12.72
CA LYS A 450 -35.49 -6.01 -12.28
C LYS A 450 -36.38 -7.18 -11.86
N GLY A 451 -37.11 -6.99 -10.77
CA GLY A 451 -37.87 -8.06 -10.10
C GLY A 451 -37.07 -8.90 -9.11
N TYR A 452 -35.77 -8.60 -8.88
CA TYR A 452 -34.92 -9.28 -7.90
C TYR A 452 -34.18 -8.32 -6.97
N HIS A 453 -33.76 -8.84 -5.81
CA HIS A 453 -32.95 -8.16 -4.80
C HIS A 453 -31.81 -9.07 -4.33
N VAL A 454 -30.71 -8.45 -3.93
CA VAL A 454 -29.63 -9.09 -3.16
C VAL A 454 -30.01 -9.05 -1.69
N VAL A 455 -30.15 -10.22 -1.08
CA VAL A 455 -30.39 -10.39 0.36
C VAL A 455 -29.17 -11.02 1.00
N GLY A 456 -28.66 -10.44 2.06
CA GLY A 456 -27.48 -11.01 2.72
C GLY A 456 -27.14 -10.38 4.06
N ALA A 457 -26.16 -10.95 4.73
CA ALA A 457 -25.70 -10.46 6.02
C ALA A 457 -24.20 -10.71 6.19
N ASP A 458 -23.57 -9.91 7.06
CA ASP A 458 -22.23 -10.13 7.57
C ASP A 458 -22.33 -10.94 8.89
N VAL A 459 -21.56 -12.01 9.02
CA VAL A 459 -21.51 -12.79 10.26
C VAL A 459 -20.54 -12.12 11.23
N ASP A 460 -21.07 -11.27 12.11
CA ASP A 460 -20.26 -10.55 13.10
C ASP A 460 -19.29 -11.45 13.86
N SER A 461 -18.00 -11.16 13.67
CA SER A 461 -16.88 -11.81 14.37
C SER A 461 -16.97 -13.35 14.38
N GLN A 462 -17.36 -13.96 13.25
CA GLN A 462 -17.61 -15.39 13.12
C GLN A 462 -16.51 -16.26 13.76
N GLU A 463 -15.26 -16.05 13.33
CA GLU A 463 -14.13 -16.85 13.82
C GLU A 463 -13.81 -16.61 15.29
N LEU A 464 -14.03 -15.38 15.75
CA LEU A 464 -13.84 -15.00 17.15
C LEU A 464 -14.86 -15.72 18.04
N TRP A 465 -16.12 -15.77 17.61
CA TRP A 465 -17.18 -16.50 18.30
C TRP A 465 -16.90 -18.01 18.32
N ILE A 466 -16.46 -18.59 17.20
CA ILE A 466 -16.07 -20.02 17.14
C ILE A 466 -14.91 -20.31 18.12
N ALA A 467 -13.93 -19.41 18.20
CA ALA A 467 -12.83 -19.55 19.13
C ALA A 467 -13.28 -19.41 20.60
N ALA A 468 -14.21 -18.49 20.87
CA ALA A 468 -14.78 -18.27 22.20
C ALA A 468 -15.60 -19.47 22.69
N ILE A 469 -16.48 -20.02 21.83
CA ILE A 469 -17.31 -21.17 22.18
C ILE A 469 -16.47 -22.44 22.40
N PHE A 470 -15.32 -22.60 21.74
CA PHE A 470 -14.36 -23.67 22.04
C PHE A 470 -13.73 -23.52 23.44
N ALA A 471 -13.46 -22.29 23.86
CA ALA A 471 -12.94 -22.01 25.19
C ALA A 471 -13.98 -22.34 26.27
N ASP A 472 -15.21 -21.87 26.06
CA ASP A 472 -16.33 -22.08 26.98
C ASP A 472 -16.70 -23.56 27.11
N ALA A 473 -16.75 -24.28 25.98
CA ALA A 473 -16.98 -25.72 25.95
C ALA A 473 -15.89 -26.51 26.68
N HIS A 474 -14.62 -26.10 26.54
CA HIS A 474 -13.50 -26.74 27.24
C HIS A 474 -13.50 -26.42 28.73
N PHE A 475 -13.92 -25.23 29.16
CA PHE A 475 -13.83 -24.82 30.56
C PHE A 475 -14.94 -25.40 31.44
N ALA A 476 -16.20 -25.06 31.15
CA ALA A 476 -17.33 -25.46 31.97
C ALA A 476 -18.55 -25.96 31.17
N GLY A 477 -18.51 -25.89 29.83
CA GLY A 477 -19.64 -26.28 29.00
C GLY A 477 -20.82 -25.31 29.09
N MET A 478 -20.55 -24.04 29.38
CA MET A 478 -21.56 -22.97 29.50
C MET A 478 -21.11 -21.73 28.72
N HIS A 479 -22.01 -21.09 28.00
CA HIS A 479 -21.68 -19.86 27.26
C HIS A 479 -21.20 -18.75 28.18
N GLY A 480 -20.15 -18.03 27.77
CA GLY A 480 -19.62 -16.88 28.50
C GLY A 480 -18.93 -17.20 29.82
N CYS A 481 -18.66 -18.48 30.11
CA CYS A 481 -17.99 -18.88 31.36
C CYS A 481 -16.49 -18.52 31.40
N THR A 482 -15.88 -18.27 30.25
CA THR A 482 -14.51 -17.75 30.16
C THR A 482 -14.51 -16.23 29.95
N ALA A 483 -13.43 -15.56 30.38
CA ALA A 483 -13.25 -14.13 30.11
C ALA A 483 -13.34 -13.81 28.61
N PHE A 484 -12.82 -14.71 27.76
CA PHE A 484 -12.93 -14.59 26.31
C PHE A 484 -14.38 -14.72 25.80
N GLY A 485 -15.11 -15.74 26.25
CA GLY A 485 -16.55 -15.90 25.97
C GLY A 485 -17.34 -14.67 26.36
N TRP A 486 -17.13 -14.16 27.58
CA TRP A 486 -17.79 -12.97 28.09
C TRP A 486 -17.51 -11.71 27.25
N MET A 487 -16.24 -11.46 26.91
CA MET A 487 -15.84 -10.33 26.06
C MET A 487 -16.42 -10.44 24.65
N THR A 488 -16.69 -11.65 24.15
CA THR A 488 -17.25 -11.86 22.81
C THR A 488 -18.77 -11.71 22.80
N LEU A 489 -19.47 -12.15 23.86
CA LEU A 489 -20.93 -12.11 23.94
C LEU A 489 -21.49 -10.75 24.40
N GLN A 490 -20.81 -10.08 25.33
CA GLN A 490 -21.28 -8.85 25.98
C GLN A 490 -20.38 -7.63 25.68
N GLY A 491 -19.22 -7.84 25.08
CA GLY A 491 -18.28 -6.75 24.77
C GLY A 491 -18.86 -5.77 23.76
N ASN A 492 -18.68 -4.48 24.01
CA ASN A 492 -19.15 -3.42 23.14
C ASN A 492 -17.97 -2.55 22.67
N LYS A 493 -17.90 -2.32 21.36
CA LYS A 493 -16.91 -1.45 20.72
C LYS A 493 -16.97 -0.01 21.25
N ALA A 494 -18.17 0.55 21.41
CA ALA A 494 -18.35 1.92 21.88
C ALA A 494 -17.91 2.10 23.34
N ALA A 495 -18.15 1.08 24.17
CA ALA A 495 -17.73 1.08 25.57
C ALA A 495 -16.25 0.69 25.77
N GLY A 496 -15.54 0.32 24.69
CA GLY A 496 -14.17 -0.18 24.76
C GLY A 496 -14.02 -1.50 25.54
N THR A 497 -15.12 -2.23 25.76
CA THR A 497 -15.13 -3.47 26.55
C THR A 497 -14.91 -4.72 25.70
N ASP A 498 -14.95 -4.59 24.37
CA ASP A 498 -14.64 -5.67 23.44
C ASP A 498 -13.15 -6.07 23.48
N MET A 499 -12.87 -7.31 23.08
CA MET A 499 -11.53 -7.88 23.09
C MET A 499 -10.49 -7.00 22.37
N HIS A 500 -10.84 -6.40 21.24
CA HIS A 500 -9.89 -5.58 20.48
C HIS A 500 -9.53 -4.31 21.24
N SER A 501 -10.52 -3.62 21.81
CA SER A 501 -10.30 -2.39 22.58
C SER A 501 -9.53 -2.64 23.88
N ARG A 502 -9.81 -3.74 24.58
CA ARG A 502 -9.06 -4.12 25.80
C ARG A 502 -7.57 -4.34 25.53
N ILE A 503 -7.26 -5.03 24.44
CA ILE A 503 -5.87 -5.31 24.06
C ILE A 503 -5.19 -4.05 23.51
N ALA A 504 -5.93 -3.24 22.73
CA ALA A 504 -5.46 -1.94 22.28
C ALA A 504 -5.04 -1.05 23.45
N GLN A 505 -5.89 -0.96 24.48
CA GLN A 505 -5.62 -0.18 25.69
C GLN A 505 -4.42 -0.73 26.47
N SER A 506 -4.29 -2.07 26.62
CA SER A 506 -3.19 -2.66 27.38
C SER A 506 -1.83 -2.49 26.71
N VAL A 507 -1.77 -2.41 25.38
CA VAL A 507 -0.51 -2.32 24.62
C VAL A 507 -0.19 -0.88 24.17
N GLY A 508 -1.20 -0.01 24.15
CA GLY A 508 -1.09 1.37 23.68
C GLY A 508 -1.03 1.46 22.15
N ILE A 509 -1.95 0.78 21.46
CA ILE A 509 -2.07 0.76 20.00
C ILE A 509 -3.51 1.08 19.58
N SER A 510 -3.75 1.34 18.29
CA SER A 510 -5.12 1.55 17.80
C SER A 510 -5.93 0.25 17.82
N ARG A 511 -7.26 0.37 17.88
CA ARG A 511 -8.16 -0.79 17.83
C ARG A 511 -8.00 -1.63 16.57
N ASP A 512 -7.78 -0.98 15.42
CA ASP A 512 -7.61 -1.69 14.14
C ASP A 512 -6.28 -2.45 14.09
N GLN A 513 -5.22 -1.88 14.66
CA GLN A 513 -3.95 -2.57 14.86
C GLN A 513 -4.12 -3.77 15.80
N ALA A 514 -4.86 -3.61 16.91
CA ALA A 514 -5.16 -4.69 17.84
C ALA A 514 -6.01 -5.80 17.19
N LYS A 515 -6.92 -5.44 16.27
CA LYS A 515 -7.68 -6.40 15.46
C LYS A 515 -6.75 -7.33 14.71
N ILE A 516 -5.79 -6.77 13.95
CA ILE A 516 -4.81 -7.55 13.18
C ILE A 516 -4.02 -8.51 14.08
N ILE A 517 -3.56 -8.02 15.24
CA ILE A 517 -2.79 -8.84 16.19
C ILE A 517 -3.62 -9.97 16.78
N ASN A 518 -4.87 -9.70 17.20
CA ASN A 518 -5.72 -10.71 17.82
C ASN A 518 -6.02 -11.86 16.87
N TYR A 519 -6.38 -11.55 15.61
CA TYR A 519 -6.60 -12.60 14.60
C TYR A 519 -5.31 -13.39 14.35
N ALA A 520 -4.17 -12.72 14.16
CA ALA A 520 -2.90 -13.41 14.00
C ALA A 520 -2.57 -14.34 15.19
N ARG A 521 -2.85 -13.89 16.42
CA ARG A 521 -2.62 -14.66 17.65
C ARG A 521 -3.52 -15.90 17.71
N ILE A 522 -4.81 -15.75 17.40
CA ILE A 522 -5.78 -16.87 17.36
C ILE A 522 -5.33 -17.93 16.34
N TYR A 523 -4.72 -17.53 15.24
CA TYR A 523 -4.13 -18.43 14.24
C TYR A 523 -2.79 -19.05 14.63
N GLY A 524 -2.33 -18.84 15.87
CA GLY A 524 -1.11 -19.44 16.37
C GLY A 524 0.17 -18.65 16.02
N ALA A 525 0.06 -17.36 15.69
CA ALA A 525 1.24 -16.51 15.65
C ALA A 525 1.93 -16.48 17.03
N GLY A 526 3.26 -16.45 17.01
CA GLY A 526 4.09 -16.44 18.22
C GLY A 526 4.58 -15.05 18.60
N LEU A 527 5.33 -14.99 19.70
CA LEU A 527 5.97 -13.78 20.21
C LEU A 527 6.80 -13.02 19.15
N PRO A 528 7.66 -13.67 18.31
CA PRO A 528 8.47 -12.96 17.33
C PRO A 528 7.66 -12.32 16.21
N PHE A 529 6.45 -12.83 15.93
CA PHE A 529 5.54 -12.22 14.97
C PHE A 529 4.93 -10.93 15.55
N ALA A 530 4.43 -10.99 16.78
CA ALA A 530 3.84 -9.82 17.43
C ALA A 530 4.86 -8.69 17.63
N GLN A 531 6.10 -9.02 18.05
CA GLN A 531 7.18 -8.04 18.18
C GLN A 531 7.43 -7.30 16.86
N ARG A 532 7.57 -8.04 15.75
CA ARG A 532 7.76 -7.44 14.42
C ARG A 532 6.57 -6.57 14.01
N LEU A 533 5.35 -7.02 14.30
CA LEU A 533 4.14 -6.28 13.95
C LEU A 533 4.01 -4.98 14.76
N PHE A 534 4.38 -4.98 16.05
CA PHE A 534 4.45 -3.75 16.85
C PHE A 534 5.45 -2.75 16.29
N MET A 535 6.63 -3.21 15.87
CA MET A 535 7.63 -2.34 15.24
C MET A 535 7.16 -1.81 13.87
N GLN A 536 6.31 -2.54 13.14
CA GLN A 536 5.72 -2.06 11.89
C GLN A 536 4.66 -0.97 12.15
N PHE A 537 3.84 -1.17 13.17
CA PHE A 537 2.82 -0.20 13.57
C PHE A 537 3.45 1.08 14.11
N ASN A 538 4.48 0.95 14.93
CA ASN A 538 5.23 2.07 15.45
C ASN A 538 6.72 1.79 15.32
N HIS A 539 7.35 2.44 14.34
CA HIS A 539 8.79 2.30 14.06
C HIS A 539 9.67 2.97 15.12
N ARG A 540 9.09 3.75 16.05
CA ARG A 540 9.80 4.31 17.20
C ARG A 540 9.94 3.32 18.35
N LEU A 541 9.23 2.19 18.30
CA LEU A 541 9.37 1.14 19.31
C LEU A 541 10.67 0.39 19.13
N SER A 542 11.45 0.38 20.21
CA SER A 542 12.61 -0.47 20.39
C SER A 542 12.28 -1.96 20.23
N SER A 543 13.22 -2.76 19.73
CA SER A 543 13.10 -4.22 19.71
C SER A 543 12.87 -4.80 21.11
N GLN A 544 13.55 -4.26 22.13
CA GLN A 544 13.39 -4.66 23.54
C GLN A 544 12.02 -4.24 24.11
N GLU A 545 11.59 -3.01 23.83
CA GLU A 545 10.27 -2.51 24.24
C GLU A 545 9.14 -3.30 23.57
N ALA A 546 9.25 -3.54 22.26
CA ALA A 546 8.30 -4.35 21.49
C ALA A 546 8.25 -5.79 22.00
N ALA A 547 9.39 -6.39 22.34
CA ALA A 547 9.45 -7.72 22.96
C ALA A 547 8.77 -7.73 24.33
N SER A 548 8.98 -6.70 25.14
CA SER A 548 8.38 -6.57 26.47
C SER A 548 6.86 -6.41 26.40
N LYS A 549 6.37 -5.52 25.51
CA LYS A 549 4.94 -5.36 25.22
C LYS A 549 4.30 -6.64 24.71
N ALA A 550 4.98 -7.35 23.79
CA ALA A 550 4.51 -8.64 23.30
C ALA A 550 4.43 -9.69 24.40
N LYS A 551 5.46 -9.80 25.25
CA LYS A 551 5.47 -10.76 26.38
C LYS A 551 4.32 -10.47 27.35
N MET A 552 4.12 -9.21 27.70
CA MET A 552 3.02 -8.78 28.57
C MET A 552 1.65 -9.16 27.97
N MET A 553 1.44 -8.86 26.69
CA MET A 553 0.20 -9.21 25.98
C MET A 553 -0.04 -10.73 25.96
N TYR A 554 0.97 -11.54 25.61
CA TYR A 554 0.82 -13.00 25.59
C TYR A 554 0.60 -13.58 26.99
N ALA A 555 1.23 -13.02 28.02
CA ALA A 555 1.02 -13.44 29.39
C ALA A 555 -0.42 -13.17 29.87
N GLN A 556 -0.99 -12.00 29.56
CA GLN A 556 -2.37 -11.67 29.91
C GLN A 556 -3.40 -12.50 29.13
N THR A 557 -3.10 -12.84 27.87
CA THR A 557 -4.04 -13.52 26.97
C THR A 557 -3.86 -15.03 27.00
N LYS A 558 -2.73 -15.53 26.50
CA LYS A 558 -2.41 -16.96 26.43
C LYS A 558 -2.06 -17.57 27.78
N GLY A 559 -1.55 -16.77 28.72
CA GLY A 559 -1.13 -17.25 30.04
C GLY A 559 0.25 -17.89 30.02
N VAL A 560 0.52 -18.68 31.06
CA VAL A 560 1.77 -19.41 31.27
C VAL A 560 1.57 -20.92 31.11
N ARG A 561 2.59 -21.62 30.59
CA ARG A 561 2.57 -23.08 30.50
C ARG A 561 2.86 -23.71 31.85
N VAL A 562 1.88 -24.41 32.40
CA VAL A 562 1.98 -25.21 33.62
C VAL A 562 1.98 -26.70 33.26
N HIS A 563 2.63 -27.54 34.07
CA HIS A 563 2.53 -28.99 33.89
C HIS A 563 1.11 -29.42 34.27
N GLY A 564 0.46 -30.23 33.43
CA GLY A 564 -0.85 -30.77 33.75
C GLY A 564 -0.82 -31.51 35.09
N GLY A 565 -1.60 -31.02 36.05
CA GLY A 565 -1.94 -31.76 37.26
C GLY A 565 -3.32 -32.36 37.08
N GLU A 566 -3.50 -33.61 37.45
CA GLU A 566 -4.85 -34.15 37.66
C GLU A 566 -5.28 -33.76 39.09
N ASN A 567 -6.47 -33.16 39.21
CA ASN A 567 -7.09 -32.91 40.50
C ASN A 567 -7.75 -34.22 40.97
N VAL A 568 -7.03 -35.01 41.75
CA VAL A 568 -7.63 -36.11 42.52
C VAL A 568 -7.95 -35.57 43.92
N GLY A 569 -9.15 -35.02 44.10
CA GLY A 569 -9.57 -34.40 45.36
C GLY A 569 -8.98 -32.99 45.60
N ARG A 570 -8.55 -32.69 46.84
CA ARG A 570 -7.97 -31.39 47.28
C ARG A 570 -6.46 -31.25 47.06
N GLN A 571 -5.79 -32.20 46.42
CA GLN A 571 -4.34 -32.18 46.18
C GLN A 571 -4.01 -32.22 44.69
N ASN A 572 -3.14 -31.29 44.26
CA ASN A 572 -2.58 -31.25 42.92
C ASN A 572 -1.45 -32.28 42.81
N VAL A 573 -1.71 -33.44 42.22
CA VAL A 573 -0.68 -34.45 41.97
C VAL A 573 -0.03 -34.16 40.61
N ARG A 574 1.30 -33.96 40.60
CA ARG A 574 2.08 -33.83 39.36
C ARG A 574 2.22 -35.21 38.71
N VAL A 575 1.58 -35.40 37.56
CA VAL A 575 1.75 -36.62 36.76
C VAL A 575 3.04 -36.49 35.94
N GLN A 576 4.00 -37.38 36.16
CA GLN A 576 5.22 -37.45 35.34
C GLN A 576 4.83 -37.79 33.89
N GLY A 577 5.22 -36.93 32.95
CA GLY A 577 4.86 -37.06 31.53
C GLY A 577 3.60 -36.31 31.10
N ALA A 578 2.90 -35.62 32.02
CA ALA A 578 1.74 -34.82 31.66
C ALA A 578 2.10 -33.65 30.73
N ARG A 579 1.27 -33.47 29.71
CA ARG A 579 1.39 -32.40 28.72
C ARG A 579 1.31 -31.05 29.41
N LYS A 580 2.11 -30.08 28.95
CA LYS A 580 2.04 -28.69 29.42
C LYS A 580 0.76 -28.05 28.89
N VAL A 581 0.01 -27.39 29.78
CA VAL A 581 -1.28 -26.75 29.53
C VAL A 581 -1.13 -25.26 29.81
N TRP A 582 -1.82 -24.41 29.06
CA TRP A 582 -1.87 -22.97 29.32
C TRP A 582 -2.80 -22.67 30.49
N SER A 583 -2.37 -21.79 31.38
CA SER A 583 -3.15 -21.33 32.54
C SER A 583 -2.86 -19.86 32.86
N GLY A 584 -3.84 -19.16 33.45
CA GLY A 584 -3.69 -17.80 33.96
C GLY A 584 -3.91 -16.67 32.96
N GLY A 585 -4.13 -16.97 31.68
CA GLY A 585 -4.51 -15.98 30.65
C GLY A 585 -5.98 -16.07 30.24
N SER A 586 -6.55 -14.96 29.76
CA SER A 586 -7.97 -14.84 29.35
C SER A 586 -8.42 -15.85 28.27
N GLU A 587 -7.50 -16.32 27.43
CA GLU A 587 -7.72 -17.19 26.28
C GLU A 587 -7.10 -18.59 26.48
N SER A 588 -6.59 -18.89 27.67
CA SER A 588 -5.86 -20.14 27.94
C SER A 588 -6.65 -21.39 27.51
N HIS A 589 -7.94 -21.43 27.84
CA HIS A 589 -8.84 -22.54 27.51
C HIS A 589 -9.04 -22.72 26.01
N MET A 590 -9.15 -21.63 25.24
CA MET A 590 -9.20 -21.68 23.78
C MET A 590 -7.93 -22.37 23.24
N PHE A 591 -6.75 -21.89 23.64
CA PHE A 591 -5.49 -22.46 23.16
C PHE A 591 -5.34 -23.92 23.54
N ASN A 592 -5.73 -24.30 24.76
CA ASN A 592 -5.71 -25.70 25.18
C ASN A 592 -6.57 -26.58 24.28
N LYS A 593 -7.80 -26.13 23.95
CA LYS A 593 -8.67 -26.88 23.05
C LYS A 593 -8.15 -26.96 21.63
N LEU A 594 -7.62 -25.86 21.08
CA LEU A 594 -7.03 -25.84 19.74
C LEU A 594 -5.79 -26.76 19.67
N GLU A 595 -4.93 -26.71 20.68
CA GLU A 595 -3.74 -27.56 20.75
C GLU A 595 -4.11 -29.04 20.97
N GLU A 596 -5.21 -29.35 21.67
CA GLU A 596 -5.75 -30.71 21.83
C GLU A 596 -6.14 -31.28 20.45
N ILE A 597 -6.97 -30.55 19.69
CA ILE A 597 -7.43 -30.96 18.36
C ILE A 597 -6.25 -31.09 17.39
N ALA A 598 -5.36 -30.09 17.37
CA ALA A 598 -4.22 -30.06 16.46
C ALA A 598 -3.20 -31.19 16.69
N ASN A 599 -3.14 -31.76 17.89
CA ASN A 599 -2.26 -32.89 18.22
C ASN A 599 -2.98 -34.23 18.30
N SER A 600 -4.29 -34.28 18.02
CA SER A 600 -5.00 -35.55 17.88
C SER A 600 -4.45 -36.36 16.70
N LYS A 601 -4.54 -37.69 16.77
CA LYS A 601 -4.00 -38.59 15.73
C LYS A 601 -4.54 -38.26 14.34
N VAL A 602 -5.82 -37.92 14.27
CA VAL A 602 -6.54 -37.50 13.06
C VAL A 602 -7.26 -36.18 13.37
N PRO A 603 -6.60 -35.02 13.16
CA PRO A 603 -7.21 -33.72 13.43
C PRO A 603 -8.50 -33.52 12.63
N ARG A 604 -9.57 -33.21 13.36
CA ARG A 604 -10.92 -33.01 12.82
C ARG A 604 -11.54 -31.73 13.33
N THR A 605 -12.38 -31.09 12.52
CA THR A 605 -13.20 -29.98 12.99
C THR A 605 -14.20 -30.46 14.03
N PRO A 606 -14.45 -29.72 15.12
CA PRO A 606 -15.34 -30.16 16.20
C PRO A 606 -16.81 -30.34 15.78
N VAL A 607 -17.26 -29.58 14.78
CA VAL A 607 -18.67 -29.52 14.41
C VAL A 607 -19.03 -30.58 13.39
N LEU A 608 -18.49 -30.48 12.16
CA LEU A 608 -18.79 -31.43 11.08
C LEU A 608 -17.82 -32.62 11.01
N GLY A 609 -16.77 -32.66 11.83
CA GLY A 609 -15.82 -33.78 11.85
C GLY A 609 -14.94 -33.89 10.59
N CYS A 610 -14.81 -32.80 9.83
CA CYS A 610 -13.99 -32.74 8.62
C CYS A 610 -12.51 -32.90 8.96
N CYS A 611 -11.78 -33.73 8.21
CA CYS A 611 -10.38 -34.04 8.48
C CYS A 611 -9.44 -33.07 7.78
N ILE A 612 -8.28 -32.81 8.38
CA ILE A 612 -7.16 -32.16 7.69
C ILE A 612 -6.57 -33.10 6.63
N SER A 613 -5.81 -32.54 5.66
CA SER A 613 -5.05 -33.36 4.72
C SER A 613 -4.09 -34.31 5.45
N ARG A 614 -4.02 -35.58 4.99
CA ARG A 614 -3.14 -36.62 5.55
C ARG A 614 -1.68 -36.18 5.62
N ALA A 615 -1.23 -35.34 4.69
CA ALA A 615 0.13 -34.81 4.67
C ALA A 615 0.48 -33.90 5.86
N LEU A 616 -0.52 -33.41 6.61
CA LEU A 616 -0.34 -32.55 7.79
C LEU A 616 -0.71 -33.25 9.10
N GLU A 617 -1.12 -34.53 9.05
CA GLU A 617 -1.38 -35.30 10.27
C GLU A 617 -0.11 -35.47 11.11
N PRO A 618 -0.21 -35.51 12.45
CA PRO A 618 0.96 -35.71 13.31
C PRO A 618 1.79 -36.94 12.96
N ALA A 619 1.18 -38.01 12.43
CA ALA A 619 1.89 -39.20 11.98
C ALA A 619 2.84 -38.94 10.80
N ALA A 620 2.53 -37.96 9.94
CA ALA A 620 3.32 -37.64 8.76
C ALA A 620 4.39 -36.57 9.04
N VAL A 621 4.09 -35.58 9.89
CA VAL A 621 4.94 -34.39 10.10
C VAL A 621 5.48 -34.22 11.53
N ASN A 622 5.13 -35.13 12.45
CA ASN A 622 5.43 -35.00 13.88
C ASN A 622 5.00 -33.63 14.43
N THR A 623 5.98 -32.83 14.87
CA THR A 623 5.82 -31.49 15.44
C THR A 623 5.92 -30.36 14.42
N ASN A 624 6.33 -30.66 13.18
CA ASN A 624 6.39 -29.66 12.12
C ASN A 624 4.97 -29.17 11.76
N PHE A 625 4.87 -27.92 11.30
CA PHE A 625 3.61 -27.29 10.90
C PHE A 625 2.53 -27.21 11.99
N PHE A 626 2.90 -27.28 13.28
CA PHE A 626 1.96 -27.17 14.38
C PHE A 626 1.09 -25.90 14.35
N ASN A 627 1.70 -24.74 14.08
CA ASN A 627 0.95 -23.49 13.95
C ASN A 627 -0.04 -23.52 12.77
N SER A 628 0.33 -24.18 11.67
CA SER A 628 -0.56 -24.38 10.52
C SER A 628 -1.77 -25.24 10.89
N ARG A 629 -1.58 -26.28 11.74
CA ARG A 629 -2.69 -27.08 12.27
C ARG A 629 -3.61 -26.28 13.19
N ILE A 630 -3.07 -25.45 14.08
CA ILE A 630 -3.87 -24.57 14.95
C ILE A 630 -4.73 -23.62 14.09
N ASN A 631 -4.09 -22.94 13.15
CA ASN A 631 -4.78 -22.05 12.21
C ASN A 631 -5.89 -22.79 11.46
N TRP A 632 -5.59 -24.01 11.00
CA TRP A 632 -6.57 -24.85 10.30
C TRP A 632 -7.81 -25.15 11.14
N VAL A 633 -7.69 -25.42 12.44
CA VAL A 633 -8.87 -25.76 13.27
C VAL A 633 -9.92 -24.64 13.25
N VAL A 634 -9.51 -23.39 13.45
CA VAL A 634 -10.44 -22.24 13.46
C VAL A 634 -10.98 -21.96 12.06
N GLN A 635 -10.09 -21.82 11.07
CA GLN A 635 -10.49 -21.46 9.70
C GLN A 635 -11.35 -22.55 9.03
N SER A 636 -11.03 -23.82 9.26
CA SER A 636 -11.81 -24.94 8.73
C SER A 636 -13.16 -25.05 9.45
N SER A 637 -13.23 -24.72 10.75
CA SER A 637 -14.52 -24.64 11.46
C SER A 637 -15.38 -23.47 10.98
N ALA A 638 -14.78 -22.34 10.56
CA ALA A 638 -15.50 -21.26 9.90
C ALA A 638 -16.10 -21.69 8.54
N VAL A 639 -15.40 -22.54 7.80
CA VAL A 639 -15.96 -23.16 6.58
C VAL A 639 -17.12 -24.11 6.90
N ASP A 640 -17.07 -24.84 8.01
CA ASP A 640 -18.22 -25.64 8.48
C ASP A 640 -19.44 -24.77 8.74
N TYR A 641 -19.23 -23.57 9.30
CA TYR A 641 -20.28 -22.58 9.53
C TYR A 641 -20.93 -22.15 8.21
N LEU A 642 -20.12 -21.75 7.23
CA LEU A 642 -20.62 -21.36 5.91
C LEU A 642 -21.41 -22.51 5.26
N HIS A 643 -20.90 -23.75 5.33
CA HIS A 643 -21.61 -24.90 4.78
C HIS A 643 -22.98 -25.14 5.42
N LEU A 644 -23.07 -25.04 6.75
CA LEU A 644 -24.35 -25.16 7.45
C LEU A 644 -25.31 -24.03 7.07
N MET A 645 -24.81 -22.80 6.92
CA MET A 645 -25.63 -21.68 6.45
C MET A 645 -26.20 -21.96 5.06
N LEU A 646 -25.36 -22.36 4.10
CA LEU A 646 -25.79 -22.60 2.73
C LEU A 646 -26.78 -23.77 2.63
N VAL A 647 -26.55 -24.86 3.37
CA VAL A 647 -27.44 -26.02 3.39
C VAL A 647 -28.78 -25.66 4.03
N THR A 648 -28.76 -24.97 5.17
CA THR A 648 -29.98 -24.58 5.88
C THR A 648 -30.78 -23.56 5.07
N MET A 649 -30.12 -22.58 4.46
CA MET A 649 -30.78 -21.59 3.63
C MET A 649 -31.41 -22.24 2.40
N ARG A 650 -30.69 -23.16 1.72
CA ARG A 650 -31.25 -23.93 0.61
C ARG A 650 -32.47 -24.72 1.03
N TRP A 651 -32.38 -25.43 2.16
CA TRP A 651 -33.50 -26.21 2.70
C TRP A 651 -34.73 -25.33 2.98
N LEU A 652 -34.54 -24.18 3.65
CA LEU A 652 -35.64 -23.24 3.90
C LEU A 652 -36.20 -22.65 2.61
N MET A 653 -35.36 -22.35 1.62
CA MET A 653 -35.82 -21.85 0.33
C MET A 653 -36.68 -22.88 -0.41
N GLU A 654 -36.28 -24.15 -0.40
CA GLU A 654 -37.02 -25.25 -1.03
C GLU A 654 -38.33 -25.55 -0.29
N ASP A 655 -38.29 -25.70 1.04
CA ASP A 655 -39.45 -26.11 1.86
C ASP A 655 -40.54 -25.04 1.90
N PHE A 656 -40.15 -23.77 1.93
CA PHE A 656 -41.09 -22.65 1.96
C PHE A 656 -41.36 -22.05 0.57
N ALA A 657 -40.82 -22.60 -0.51
CA ALA A 657 -40.95 -22.03 -1.86
C ALA A 657 -40.56 -20.54 -1.93
N ILE A 658 -39.38 -20.21 -1.37
CA ILE A 658 -38.77 -18.88 -1.50
C ILE A 658 -37.92 -18.89 -2.77
N ARG A 659 -38.27 -18.04 -3.74
CA ARG A 659 -37.57 -17.93 -5.02
C ARG A 659 -36.24 -17.19 -4.85
N GLY A 660 -35.19 -17.93 -4.51
CA GLY A 660 -33.85 -17.37 -4.40
C GLY A 660 -32.75 -18.39 -4.64
N ARG A 661 -31.52 -17.90 -4.76
CA ARG A 661 -30.33 -18.74 -4.89
C ARG A 661 -29.08 -18.07 -4.33
N PHE A 662 -28.08 -18.89 -4.03
CA PHE A 662 -26.78 -18.40 -3.60
C PHE A 662 -26.12 -17.56 -4.70
N GLY A 663 -25.66 -16.36 -4.33
CA GLY A 663 -24.92 -15.46 -5.20
C GLY A 663 -23.42 -15.62 -4.96
N VAL A 664 -22.93 -15.11 -3.84
CA VAL A 664 -21.52 -15.17 -3.46
C VAL A 664 -21.35 -15.08 -1.94
N SER A 665 -20.22 -15.55 -1.44
CA SER A 665 -19.78 -15.29 -0.08
C SER A 665 -18.41 -14.63 -0.13
N ILE A 666 -18.26 -13.44 0.45
CA ILE A 666 -17.03 -12.64 0.43
C ILE A 666 -16.62 -12.41 1.87
N HIS A 667 -15.46 -12.94 2.28
CA HIS A 667 -15.06 -12.96 3.69
C HIS A 667 -16.12 -13.66 4.56
N ASP A 668 -16.74 -12.92 5.49
CA ASP A 668 -17.78 -13.41 6.41
C ASP A 668 -19.20 -12.98 5.94
N GLU A 669 -19.29 -12.35 4.76
CA GLU A 669 -20.55 -11.96 4.12
C GLU A 669 -21.12 -13.14 3.31
N VAL A 670 -22.43 -13.34 3.37
CA VAL A 670 -23.16 -14.32 2.53
C VAL A 670 -24.32 -13.61 1.84
N ARG A 671 -24.36 -13.71 0.51
CA ARG A 671 -25.30 -12.97 -0.34
C ARG A 671 -26.10 -13.93 -1.24
N PHE A 672 -27.40 -13.70 -1.31
CA PHE A 672 -28.36 -14.45 -2.09
C PHE A 672 -29.08 -13.52 -3.06
N LEU A 673 -29.35 -13.99 -4.27
CA LEU A 673 -30.24 -13.31 -5.21
C LEU A 673 -31.65 -13.87 -5.02
N VAL A 674 -32.63 -13.03 -4.73
CA VAL A 674 -33.99 -13.41 -4.35
C VAL A 674 -35.00 -12.59 -5.15
N ALA A 675 -36.12 -13.19 -5.55
CA ALA A 675 -37.22 -12.46 -6.16
C ALA A 675 -37.76 -11.38 -5.21
N SER A 676 -38.19 -10.25 -5.77
CA SER A 676 -38.63 -9.08 -5.00
C SER A 676 -39.77 -9.39 -4.03
N GLU A 677 -40.70 -10.27 -4.40
CA GLU A 677 -41.82 -10.69 -3.53
C GLU A 677 -41.35 -11.42 -2.26
N ASP A 678 -40.22 -12.11 -2.36
CA ASP A 678 -39.71 -13.02 -1.34
C ASP A 678 -38.58 -12.42 -0.51
N ARG A 679 -38.15 -11.20 -0.82
CA ARG A 679 -36.98 -10.56 -0.19
C ARG A 679 -37.04 -10.54 1.34
N TYR A 680 -38.20 -10.25 1.94
CA TYR A 680 -38.37 -10.22 3.40
C TYR A 680 -38.49 -11.63 4.00
N ARG A 681 -39.10 -12.59 3.27
CA ARG A 681 -39.16 -14.00 3.65
C ARG A 681 -37.77 -14.63 3.67
N ALA A 682 -36.95 -14.32 2.66
CA ALA A 682 -35.55 -14.71 2.62
C ALA A 682 -34.73 -14.04 3.74
N ALA A 683 -34.98 -12.77 4.06
CA ALA A 683 -34.31 -12.12 5.18
C ALA A 683 -34.60 -12.85 6.51
N LEU A 684 -35.85 -13.27 6.73
CA LEU A 684 -36.23 -14.09 7.88
C LEU A 684 -35.58 -15.47 7.85
N ALA A 685 -35.59 -16.15 6.69
CA ALA A 685 -34.95 -17.44 6.52
C ALA A 685 -33.44 -17.38 6.83
N LEU A 686 -32.78 -16.27 6.48
CA LEU A 686 -31.37 -16.05 6.77
C LEU A 686 -31.13 -15.85 8.28
N GLN A 687 -31.99 -15.09 8.98
CA GLN A 687 -31.95 -14.97 10.44
C GLN A 687 -32.10 -16.34 11.14
N VAL A 688 -33.10 -17.12 10.72
CA VAL A 688 -33.33 -18.49 11.25
C VAL A 688 -32.16 -19.41 10.93
N THR A 689 -31.59 -19.30 9.74
CA THR A 689 -30.41 -20.07 9.31
C THR A 689 -29.22 -19.84 10.24
N ASN A 690 -28.96 -18.59 10.64
CA ASN A 690 -27.88 -18.27 11.56
C ASN A 690 -28.14 -18.83 12.95
N MET A 691 -29.36 -18.68 13.45
CA MET A 691 -29.78 -19.25 14.74
C MET A 691 -29.60 -20.77 14.77
N LEU A 692 -30.06 -21.48 13.73
CA LEU A 692 -29.91 -22.94 13.61
C LEU A 692 -28.44 -23.36 13.50
N THR A 693 -27.65 -22.64 12.71
CA THR A 693 -26.21 -22.89 12.55
C THR A 693 -25.49 -22.74 13.89
N ARG A 694 -25.72 -21.64 14.61
CA ARG A 694 -25.09 -21.41 15.93
C ARG A 694 -25.57 -22.39 16.99
N SER A 695 -26.86 -22.75 16.95
CA SER A 695 -27.43 -23.77 17.84
C SER A 695 -26.79 -25.14 17.60
N PHE A 696 -26.60 -25.52 16.34
CA PHE A 696 -25.94 -26.78 15.99
C PHE A 696 -24.47 -26.80 16.44
N PHE A 697 -23.75 -25.69 16.26
CA PHE A 697 -22.40 -25.52 16.80
C PHE A 697 -22.36 -25.73 18.33
N ALA A 698 -23.24 -25.06 19.07
CA ALA A 698 -23.34 -25.20 20.52
C ALA A 698 -23.66 -26.65 20.93
N TRP A 699 -24.64 -27.27 20.28
CA TRP A 699 -25.05 -28.64 20.53
C TRP A 699 -23.93 -29.66 20.30
N ARG A 700 -23.19 -29.53 19.19
CA ARG A 700 -22.04 -30.39 18.88
C ARG A 700 -20.90 -30.26 19.90
N LEU A 701 -20.81 -29.11 20.56
CA LEU A 701 -19.85 -28.83 21.63
C LEU A 701 -20.40 -29.18 23.03
N GLY A 702 -21.62 -29.72 23.13
CA GLY A 702 -22.23 -30.19 24.38
C GLY A 702 -23.05 -29.14 25.14
N MET A 703 -23.23 -27.94 24.57
CA MET A 703 -24.10 -26.89 25.13
C MET A 703 -25.53 -27.03 24.58
N ARG A 704 -26.54 -26.86 25.44
CA ARG A 704 -27.96 -27.08 25.10
C ARG A 704 -28.76 -25.80 24.90
N ASP A 705 -28.15 -24.67 25.14
CA ASP A 705 -28.70 -23.32 25.04
C ASP A 705 -27.92 -22.50 24.00
N LEU A 706 -28.50 -21.38 23.57
CA LEU A 706 -27.83 -20.40 22.72
C LEU A 706 -28.19 -18.99 23.23
N PRO A 707 -27.20 -18.11 23.49
CA PRO A 707 -27.48 -16.74 23.90
C PRO A 707 -28.19 -15.95 22.78
N GLN A 708 -29.17 -15.13 23.16
CA GLN A 708 -29.94 -14.32 22.20
C GLN A 708 -29.04 -13.35 21.42
N SER A 709 -28.01 -12.78 22.05
CA SER A 709 -27.10 -11.80 21.42
C SER A 709 -26.37 -12.36 20.20
N VAL A 710 -26.24 -13.68 20.10
CA VAL A 710 -25.62 -14.35 18.96
C VAL A 710 -26.63 -15.05 18.07
N ALA A 711 -27.88 -15.26 18.50
CA ALA A 711 -28.85 -16.02 17.71
C ALA A 711 -29.13 -15.38 16.35
N PHE A 712 -29.24 -14.04 16.31
CA PHE A 712 -29.61 -13.28 15.13
C PHE A 712 -28.44 -12.43 14.62
N PHE A 713 -28.46 -12.11 13.33
CA PHE A 713 -27.61 -11.08 12.75
C PHE A 713 -27.97 -9.71 13.31
N SER A 714 -26.98 -8.84 13.43
CA SER A 714 -27.19 -7.42 13.74
C SER A 714 -28.16 -6.78 12.74
N SER A 715 -27.99 -7.08 11.46
CA SER A 715 -28.92 -6.71 10.40
C SER A 715 -28.80 -7.66 9.20
N VAL A 716 -29.92 -7.88 8.52
CA VAL A 716 -29.96 -8.47 7.18
C VAL A 716 -30.23 -7.36 6.18
N GLU A 717 -29.39 -7.27 5.18
CA GLU A 717 -29.39 -6.26 4.14
C GLU A 717 -30.22 -6.76 2.96
N VAL A 718 -31.11 -5.89 2.46
CA VAL A 718 -31.92 -6.10 1.27
C VAL A 718 -31.67 -4.93 0.34
N ASP A 719 -31.06 -5.19 -0.81
CA ASP A 719 -30.63 -4.14 -1.73
C ASP A 719 -30.78 -4.59 -3.18
N THR A 720 -30.76 -3.65 -4.12
CA THR A 720 -30.69 -3.91 -5.56
C THR A 720 -29.24 -4.09 -6.03
N VAL A 721 -28.27 -3.66 -5.23
CA VAL A 721 -26.84 -3.78 -5.54
C VAL A 721 -26.05 -4.45 -4.43
N LEU A 722 -24.91 -5.04 -4.77
CA LEU A 722 -24.00 -5.60 -3.79
C LEU A 722 -23.09 -4.50 -3.21
N ARG A 723 -23.34 -4.08 -1.98
CA ARG A 723 -22.45 -3.19 -1.21
C ARG A 723 -22.35 -3.63 0.24
N LYS A 724 -21.37 -3.07 0.96
CA LYS A 724 -21.06 -3.48 2.33
C LYS A 724 -22.10 -2.99 3.34
N GLU A 725 -22.58 -1.78 3.16
CA GLU A 725 -23.60 -1.14 4.00
C GLU A 725 -24.61 -0.49 3.04
N VAL A 726 -25.90 -0.67 3.29
CA VAL A 726 -26.98 -0.30 2.35
C VAL A 726 -27.13 1.20 2.12
N ASP A 727 -26.60 2.02 3.01
CA ASP A 727 -26.58 3.49 2.94
C ASP A 727 -25.30 4.03 2.28
N MET A 728 -24.31 3.18 2.03
CA MET A 728 -23.06 3.58 1.40
C MET A 728 -23.29 3.90 -0.08
N ASP A 729 -23.09 5.16 -0.45
CA ASP A 729 -23.29 5.67 -1.82
C ASP A 729 -22.15 5.28 -2.80
N CYS A 730 -21.13 4.55 -2.34
CA CYS A 730 -19.96 4.12 -3.13
C CYS A 730 -19.28 5.26 -3.94
N VAL A 731 -19.12 6.47 -3.37
CA VAL A 731 -18.39 7.58 -4.01
C VAL A 731 -16.89 7.28 -4.07
N THR A 732 -16.33 7.28 -5.26
CA THR A 732 -14.91 7.04 -5.55
C THR A 732 -14.41 7.96 -6.66
N PRO A 733 -13.10 8.03 -6.95
CA PRO A 733 -12.59 8.88 -8.03
C PRO A 733 -13.17 8.53 -9.41
N SER A 734 -13.46 7.25 -9.66
CA SER A 734 -14.11 6.77 -10.89
C SER A 734 -15.63 6.87 -10.86
N ASN A 735 -16.23 7.07 -9.69
CA ASN A 735 -17.65 7.30 -9.50
C ASN A 735 -17.89 8.52 -8.59
N PRO A 736 -17.64 9.75 -9.08
CA PRO A 736 -17.69 10.96 -8.25
C PRO A 736 -19.12 11.34 -7.80
N GLN A 737 -20.14 10.94 -8.58
CA GLN A 737 -21.55 11.20 -8.29
C GLN A 737 -22.20 10.13 -7.40
N GLY A 738 -21.47 9.06 -7.06
CA GLY A 738 -22.02 7.97 -6.27
C GLY A 738 -23.12 7.18 -6.97
N LEU A 739 -23.70 6.23 -6.25
CA LEU A 739 -24.76 5.35 -6.76
C LEU A 739 -26.08 6.08 -6.95
N LYS A 740 -26.42 6.98 -6.03
CA LYS A 740 -27.72 7.65 -6.01
C LYS A 740 -27.89 8.62 -7.19
N GLU A 741 -26.90 9.48 -7.44
CA GLU A 741 -26.97 10.47 -8.52
C GLU A 741 -26.40 9.90 -9.84
N GLY A 742 -25.27 9.19 -9.78
CA GLY A 742 -24.58 8.69 -10.98
C GLY A 742 -25.23 7.47 -11.66
N TYR A 743 -25.87 6.60 -10.87
CA TYR A 743 -26.51 5.36 -11.34
C TYR A 743 -28.01 5.31 -11.09
N GLY A 744 -28.58 6.26 -10.34
CA GLY A 744 -30.01 6.28 -9.99
C GLY A 744 -30.41 5.21 -8.97
N ILE A 745 -29.45 4.69 -8.20
CA ILE A 745 -29.66 3.54 -7.30
C ILE A 745 -29.84 4.07 -5.87
N PRO A 746 -31.04 3.92 -5.26
CA PRO A 746 -31.28 4.39 -3.92
C PRO A 746 -30.60 3.51 -2.84
N PRO A 747 -30.50 4.00 -1.60
CA PRO A 747 -30.14 3.16 -0.44
C PRO A 747 -31.06 1.95 -0.29
N GLY A 748 -30.50 0.82 0.12
CA GLY A 748 -31.26 -0.39 0.45
C GLY A 748 -31.86 -0.36 1.87
N GLU A 749 -32.42 -1.49 2.29
CA GLU A 749 -32.98 -1.69 3.64
C GLU A 749 -32.04 -2.56 4.50
N ALA A 750 -31.71 -2.09 5.70
CA ALA A 750 -31.06 -2.91 6.73
C ALA A 750 -32.08 -3.26 7.80
N LEU A 751 -32.39 -4.56 7.94
CA LEU A 751 -33.46 -5.06 8.77
C LEU A 751 -32.91 -5.89 9.92
N ASP A 752 -33.17 -5.46 11.16
CA ASP A 752 -32.95 -6.30 12.33
C ASP A 752 -34.05 -7.38 12.43
N ILE A 753 -33.91 -8.30 13.39
CA ILE A 753 -34.90 -9.38 13.56
C ILE A 753 -36.33 -8.85 13.81
N TYR A 754 -36.48 -7.73 14.53
CA TYR A 754 -37.79 -7.19 14.87
C TYR A 754 -38.47 -6.57 13.63
N ALA A 755 -37.74 -5.78 12.85
CA ALA A 755 -38.19 -5.22 11.59
C ALA A 755 -38.55 -6.32 10.57
N VAL A 756 -37.76 -7.40 10.50
CA VAL A 756 -38.09 -8.55 9.66
C VAL A 756 -39.39 -9.22 10.08
N LEU A 757 -39.63 -9.39 11.39
CA LEU A 757 -40.87 -9.99 11.90
C LEU A 757 -42.09 -9.15 11.55
N GLU A 758 -42.00 -7.83 11.64
CA GLU A 758 -43.07 -6.91 11.22
C GLU A 758 -43.37 -7.04 9.72
N LYS A 759 -42.33 -7.02 8.88
CA LYS A 759 -42.46 -7.14 7.41
C LYS A 759 -42.98 -8.50 6.96
N THR A 760 -42.84 -9.54 7.79
CA THR A 760 -43.28 -10.91 7.52
C THR A 760 -44.56 -11.29 8.29
N LYS A 761 -45.34 -10.30 8.75
CA LYS A 761 -46.63 -10.49 9.45
C LYS A 761 -46.52 -11.45 10.65
N GLY A 762 -45.49 -11.26 11.48
CA GLY A 762 -45.25 -12.08 12.69
C GLY A 762 -44.36 -13.30 12.45
N GLY A 763 -43.48 -13.27 11.44
CA GLY A 763 -42.51 -14.34 11.20
C GLY A 763 -43.00 -15.46 10.28
N ARG A 764 -43.92 -15.18 9.36
CA ARG A 764 -44.44 -16.17 8.42
C ARG A 764 -43.43 -16.40 7.28
N LEU A 765 -42.91 -17.62 7.19
CA LEU A 765 -42.05 -18.05 6.08
C LEU A 765 -42.84 -18.59 4.89
N SER A 766 -44.02 -19.19 5.10
CA SER A 766 -44.86 -19.73 4.04
C SER A 766 -45.44 -18.62 3.16
N PRO A 767 -45.68 -18.88 1.86
CA PRO A 767 -46.35 -17.92 1.00
C PRO A 767 -47.74 -17.59 1.59
N GLU A 768 -48.23 -16.37 1.32
CA GLU A 768 -49.62 -16.05 1.60
C GLU A 768 -50.47 -17.00 0.75
N ALA A 769 -51.37 -17.74 1.39
CA ALA A 769 -52.32 -18.55 0.63
C ALA A 769 -53.09 -17.55 -0.22
N GLU A 770 -53.04 -17.69 -1.55
CA GLU A 770 -53.95 -16.99 -2.44
C GLU A 770 -55.35 -17.21 -1.86
N SER A 771 -56.02 -16.13 -1.47
CA SER A 771 -57.43 -16.18 -1.13
C SER A 771 -58.15 -16.63 -2.40
N ALA A 772 -58.46 -17.92 -2.45
CA ALA A 772 -59.26 -18.54 -3.51
C ALA A 772 -60.62 -17.86 -3.66
#